data_AF-T1JFX1-F1
#
_entry.id   AF-T1JFX1-F1
#
_cell.length_a   1.000
_cell.length_b   1.000
_cell.length_c   1.000
_cell.angle_alpha   90.00
_cell.angle_beta   90.00
_cell.angle_gamma   90.00
#
_symmetry.space_group_name_H-M   'P 1'
#
loop_
_entity.id
_entity.type
_entity.pdbx_description
1 polymer ?
#
loop_
_entity_poly.entity_id
_entity_poly.type
_entity_poly.pdbx_seq_one_letter_code
_entity_poly.pdbx_strand_id
1 'polypeptide(L)'
;MSRGYIDGIRDLDRSRKEKMQKTTTQNNIRRNVIRHTFTPATLQQIATVKVVTESWRKDVQKEMTDYFNSDKYKTDQCFRLIKYIISDDWEEIENLVSKSISKLHLPRMIKSNLLEILKPITKEIRNWINLHHLDTQPKEGFMNDLVWTSGGTIDEKETMKQLIFEDRLDIYEKYDRACNFCFLDHITTIPPKFFQSDFLESIDINIKPMLYFWTCSITKDKKLVEIAKTHNKSINEYVFSLVIKNGTDAAMKYLWNELSDEEKDRNIIPAVTVLKNADSISFLLSQMNKQQWREVFGLEESDEILLVLLFSWQWRDYFLPTMQNVWNIITANVFCYILKTVATEIDEESDNEKYTTVFEELWNSAPNHFKQYLLDSYLEFHFLLVKIFHIETFYLVKLMLSSANTTQRYQVIDSFPEITQCVDIFIANEWDFTIFIQHDLLSVEEVEDFKEMFVSENEICICNYFIRRDEWDKLCVFFEKCFKSEDQITRFKRGFAYDDLGKFVEERDDNDNILLFLLEKAVSDYTVADFTKLDEFLKWCFGDDPKEVINEFRKSMFEYELPFGFLKFICQLILNDEWEKIEDTLNWCFLNDPDGIIKFKNDLISSECVNHNNELIRELISKNDKLVSLDKFVNWAFANEEEINMFKVDVLRHGNEAFRICTLLLVWNGWDLLSEFVNWVCLFSQMDVSKFKYEFMVYDDISPLFEFFTFKKI
;
A
#
# COMPACT_ATOMS: atom_id res chain seq x y z
N MET A 1 -59.40 44.77 -24.51
CA MET A 1 -58.31 44.60 -25.49
C MET A 1 -56.91 44.81 -24.89
N SER A 2 -56.76 45.24 -23.63
CA SER A 2 -55.45 45.63 -23.07
C SER A 2 -54.72 44.55 -22.24
N ARG A 3 -55.36 43.41 -21.93
CA ARG A 3 -54.71 42.28 -21.22
C ARG A 3 -53.97 41.32 -22.16
N GLY A 4 -54.58 40.97 -23.29
CA GLY A 4 -53.96 40.05 -24.27
C GLY A 4 -52.68 40.59 -24.94
N TYR A 5 -52.47 41.92 -24.96
CA TYR A 5 -51.28 42.54 -25.53
C TYR A 5 -50.07 42.50 -24.58
N ILE A 6 -50.30 42.45 -23.27
CA ILE A 6 -49.24 42.41 -22.25
C ILE A 6 -48.73 40.97 -22.05
N ASP A 7 -49.63 39.99 -22.10
CA ASP A 7 -49.25 38.58 -21.99
C ASP A 7 -48.46 38.09 -23.23
N GLY A 8 -48.84 38.55 -24.44
CA GLY A 8 -48.10 38.25 -25.66
C GLY A 8 -46.68 38.82 -25.70
N ILE A 9 -46.42 39.97 -25.05
CA ILE A 9 -45.08 40.55 -24.95
C ILE A 9 -44.22 39.78 -23.94
N ARG A 10 -44.79 39.31 -22.82
CA ARG A 10 -44.07 38.51 -21.82
C ARG A 10 -43.65 37.13 -22.34
N ASP A 11 -44.50 36.48 -23.13
CA ASP A 11 -44.18 35.17 -23.70
C ASP A 11 -43.14 35.26 -24.84
N LEU A 12 -43.18 36.34 -25.64
CA LEU A 12 -42.15 36.62 -26.64
C LEU A 12 -40.78 36.91 -26.01
N ASP A 13 -40.74 37.62 -24.88
CA ASP A 13 -39.50 37.98 -24.19
C ASP A 13 -38.91 36.79 -23.42
N ARG A 14 -39.76 35.90 -22.88
CA ARG A 14 -39.35 34.61 -22.27
C ARG A 14 -38.82 33.64 -23.32
N SER A 15 -39.50 33.51 -24.46
CA SER A 15 -39.03 32.69 -25.59
C SER A 15 -37.72 33.22 -26.20
N ARG A 16 -37.53 34.55 -26.26
CA ARG A 16 -36.26 35.15 -26.69
C ARG A 16 -35.13 34.94 -25.68
N LYS A 17 -35.40 35.04 -24.37
CA LYS A 17 -34.41 34.74 -23.33
C LYS A 17 -34.02 33.27 -23.31
N GLU A 18 -34.97 32.35 -23.48
CA GLU A 18 -34.71 30.91 -23.58
C GLU A 18 -33.96 30.55 -24.87
N LYS A 19 -34.28 31.21 -26.01
CA LYS A 19 -33.49 31.06 -27.23
C LYS A 19 -32.10 31.69 -27.10
N MET A 20 -31.94 32.85 -26.47
CA MET A 20 -30.62 33.45 -26.24
C MET A 20 -29.77 32.61 -25.28
N GLN A 21 -30.35 32.07 -24.19
CA GLN A 21 -29.65 31.14 -23.29
C GLN A 21 -29.30 29.84 -24.02
N LYS A 22 -30.23 29.19 -24.74
CA LYS A 22 -29.91 27.98 -25.52
C LYS A 22 -28.88 28.24 -26.61
N THR A 23 -28.90 29.40 -27.27
CA THR A 23 -27.92 29.75 -28.32
C THR A 23 -26.56 30.14 -27.72
N THR A 24 -26.52 30.73 -26.51
CA THR A 24 -25.27 31.07 -25.81
C THR A 24 -24.62 29.82 -25.21
N THR A 25 -25.42 28.91 -24.64
CA THR A 25 -24.96 27.62 -24.13
C THR A 25 -24.54 26.69 -25.28
N GLN A 26 -25.29 26.59 -26.38
CA GLN A 26 -24.88 25.78 -27.55
C GLN A 26 -23.69 26.37 -28.34
N ASN A 27 -23.50 27.70 -28.35
CA ASN A 27 -22.32 28.29 -28.98
C ASN A 27 -21.05 28.20 -28.12
N ASN A 28 -21.18 28.10 -26.78
CA ASN A 28 -20.05 27.87 -25.89
C ASN A 28 -19.60 26.39 -25.86
N ILE A 29 -20.50 25.44 -26.11
CA ILE A 29 -20.18 23.99 -26.17
C ILE A 29 -19.38 23.59 -27.45
N ARG A 30 -19.19 24.50 -28.42
CA ARG A 30 -18.57 24.18 -29.72
C ARG A 30 -17.14 24.70 -29.94
N ARG A 31 -16.50 25.33 -28.95
CA ARG A 31 -15.11 25.84 -29.02
C ARG A 31 -14.21 25.09 -28.04
N ASN A 32 -12.94 24.86 -28.39
CA ASN A 32 -11.95 24.11 -27.60
C ASN A 32 -11.97 24.56 -26.13
N VAL A 33 -12.50 23.71 -25.25
CA VAL A 33 -12.76 24.03 -23.83
C VAL A 33 -11.47 24.38 -23.10
N ILE A 34 -10.38 23.67 -23.40
CA ILE A 34 -9.06 23.93 -22.82
C ILE A 34 -8.55 25.35 -23.15
N ARG A 35 -8.86 25.92 -24.34
CA ARG A 35 -8.42 27.30 -24.68
C ARG A 35 -9.07 28.39 -23.84
N HIS A 36 -10.22 28.14 -23.22
CA HIS A 36 -10.96 29.13 -22.43
C HIS A 36 -10.95 28.89 -20.93
N THR A 37 -10.42 27.76 -20.46
CA THR A 37 -10.45 27.39 -19.04
C THR A 37 -9.12 27.50 -18.33
N PHE A 38 -8.05 28.06 -18.93
CA PHE A 38 -6.89 28.53 -18.15
C PHE A 38 -7.25 29.77 -17.32
N THR A 39 -8.20 29.61 -16.40
CA THR A 39 -8.50 30.61 -15.39
C THR A 39 -7.25 30.76 -14.52
N PRO A 40 -6.70 31.98 -14.39
CA PRO A 40 -5.61 32.23 -13.45
C PRO A 40 -6.00 31.72 -12.05
N ALA A 41 -5.01 31.21 -11.31
CA ALA A 41 -5.22 30.75 -9.94
C ALA A 41 -5.97 31.83 -9.13
N THR A 42 -6.99 31.42 -8.40
CA THR A 42 -7.78 32.34 -7.57
C THR A 42 -6.91 32.92 -6.45
N LEU A 43 -7.26 34.10 -5.94
CA LEU A 43 -6.53 34.70 -4.81
C LEU A 43 -6.53 33.76 -3.59
N GLN A 44 -7.62 33.00 -3.40
CA GLN A 44 -7.71 31.99 -2.36
C GLN A 44 -6.67 30.89 -2.56
N GLN A 45 -6.60 30.27 -3.75
CA GLN A 45 -5.60 29.24 -4.06
C GLN A 45 -4.17 29.76 -3.86
N ILE A 46 -3.86 30.96 -4.37
CA ILE A 46 -2.55 31.59 -4.21
C ILE A 46 -2.20 31.76 -2.72
N ALA A 47 -3.14 32.24 -1.91
CA ALA A 47 -2.93 32.44 -0.48
C ALA A 47 -2.75 31.09 0.25
N THR A 48 -3.56 30.08 -0.06
CA THR A 48 -3.47 28.74 0.54
C THR A 48 -2.10 28.11 0.25
N VAL A 49 -1.69 28.08 -1.02
CA VAL A 49 -0.37 27.60 -1.45
C VAL A 49 0.74 28.35 -0.72
N LYS A 50 0.65 29.67 -0.66
CA LYS A 50 1.68 30.50 -0.02
C LYS A 50 1.80 30.19 1.47
N VAL A 51 0.70 29.98 2.18
CA VAL A 51 0.74 29.63 3.60
C VAL A 51 1.40 28.27 3.81
N VAL A 52 0.97 27.24 3.07
CA VAL A 52 1.50 25.88 3.25
C VAL A 52 2.98 25.79 2.88
N THR A 53 3.39 26.39 1.75
CA THR A 53 4.79 26.39 1.31
C THR A 53 5.71 27.18 2.25
N GLU A 54 5.21 28.24 2.90
CA GLU A 54 5.95 28.96 3.94
C GLU A 54 6.08 28.16 5.25
N SER A 55 5.06 27.37 5.62
CA SER A 55 5.17 26.42 6.74
C SER A 55 6.23 25.36 6.46
N TRP A 56 6.29 24.82 5.24
CA TRP A 56 7.36 23.92 4.80
C TRP A 56 8.76 24.54 4.91
N ARG A 57 8.90 25.84 4.62
CA ARG A 57 10.19 26.53 4.70
C ARG A 57 10.66 26.77 6.14
N LYS A 58 9.75 27.10 7.06
CA LYS A 58 10.11 27.54 8.42
C LYS A 58 10.13 26.43 9.45
N ASP A 59 9.18 25.50 9.35
CA ASP A 59 8.83 24.63 10.47
C ASP A 59 9.49 23.25 10.40
N VAL A 60 9.99 22.84 9.22
CA VAL A 60 10.53 21.48 8.99
C VAL A 60 11.90 21.45 8.30
N GLN A 61 12.53 22.61 8.12
CA GLN A 61 13.82 22.72 7.43
C GLN A 61 14.91 21.89 8.11
N LYS A 62 14.93 21.89 9.45
CA LYS A 62 15.93 21.16 10.24
C LYS A 62 15.67 19.66 10.15
N GLU A 63 14.44 19.23 10.34
CA GLU A 63 14.03 17.83 10.33
C GLU A 63 14.24 17.19 8.95
N MET A 64 13.95 17.92 7.87
CA MET A 64 14.32 17.51 6.51
C MET A 64 15.84 17.35 6.38
N THR A 65 16.61 18.33 6.87
CA THR A 65 18.08 18.26 6.83
C THR A 65 18.61 17.07 7.63
N ASP A 66 18.05 16.80 8.82
CA ASP A 66 18.43 15.68 9.68
C ASP A 66 18.04 14.33 9.04
N TYR A 67 16.85 14.25 8.43
CA TYR A 67 16.36 13.07 7.69
C TYR A 67 17.35 12.64 6.61
N PHE A 68 17.74 13.56 5.73
CA PHE A 68 18.67 13.27 4.64
C PHE A 68 20.13 13.05 5.09
N ASN A 69 20.53 13.53 6.27
CA ASN A 69 21.90 13.42 6.77
C ASN A 69 22.15 12.20 7.68
N SER A 70 21.11 11.51 8.15
CA SER A 70 21.23 10.42 9.13
C SER A 70 21.93 9.17 8.58
N ASP A 71 22.85 8.58 9.36
CA ASP A 71 23.72 7.46 8.92
C ASP A 71 22.95 6.18 8.58
N LYS A 72 21.70 6.06 9.04
CA LYS A 72 20.74 4.98 8.69
C LYS A 72 20.46 4.88 7.18
N TYR A 73 20.75 5.93 6.40
CA TYR A 73 20.45 6.00 4.95
C TYR A 73 21.71 6.11 4.08
N LYS A 74 22.90 6.27 4.65
CA LYS A 74 24.16 6.35 3.89
C LYS A 74 24.68 4.97 3.46
N THR A 75 24.38 3.90 4.20
CA THR A 75 25.12 2.64 4.13
C THR A 75 24.54 1.53 3.26
N ASP A 76 23.38 1.70 2.64
CA ASP A 76 22.80 0.62 1.84
C ASP A 76 22.44 1.12 0.44
N GLN A 77 23.26 0.82 -0.57
CA GLN A 77 22.98 1.17 -1.97
C GLN A 77 22.09 0.12 -2.66
N CYS A 78 21.98 -1.08 -2.11
CA CYS A 78 21.26 -2.20 -2.74
C CYS A 78 19.80 -2.34 -2.26
N PHE A 79 19.46 -1.93 -1.04
CA PHE A 79 18.07 -1.97 -0.53
C PHE A 79 17.25 -0.69 -0.79
N ARG A 80 17.82 0.33 -1.43
CA ARG A 80 17.18 1.66 -1.64
C ARG A 80 15.90 1.61 -2.47
N LEU A 81 15.77 0.68 -3.41
CA LEU A 81 14.56 0.58 -4.26
C LEU A 81 13.38 -0.06 -3.53
N ILE A 82 13.62 -0.90 -2.50
CA ILE A 82 12.58 -1.65 -1.79
C ILE A 82 12.02 -0.86 -0.60
N LYS A 83 12.87 -0.07 0.09
CA LYS A 83 12.43 0.78 1.21
C LYS A 83 11.71 2.06 0.75
N TYR A 84 11.91 2.46 -0.51
CA TYR A 84 11.34 3.69 -1.11
C TYR A 84 9.82 3.63 -1.34
N ILE A 85 9.23 2.43 -1.31
CA ILE A 85 7.80 2.24 -1.55
C ILE A 85 7.01 2.28 -0.22
N ILE A 86 7.66 2.14 0.95
CA ILE A 86 6.98 1.88 2.24
C ILE A 86 7.35 2.89 3.36
N SER A 87 8.19 3.92 3.15
CA SER A 87 8.66 4.69 4.33
C SER A 87 7.60 5.62 4.95
N ASP A 88 7.14 5.27 6.15
CA ASP A 88 6.38 6.08 7.12
C ASP A 88 7.06 7.44 7.47
N ASP A 89 8.33 7.62 7.12
CA ASP A 89 9.15 8.76 7.54
C ASP A 89 8.65 10.12 7.02
N TRP A 90 8.01 10.18 5.84
CA TRP A 90 7.43 11.44 5.35
C TRP A 90 6.14 11.81 6.05
N GLU A 91 5.42 10.84 6.62
CA GLU A 91 4.23 11.12 7.41
C GLU A 91 4.59 11.91 8.66
N GLU A 92 5.75 11.62 9.28
CA GLU A 92 6.27 12.39 10.41
C GLU A 92 6.51 13.85 10.03
N ILE A 93 7.15 14.10 8.88
CA ILE A 93 7.42 15.45 8.38
C ILE A 93 6.13 16.19 8.01
N GLU A 94 5.20 15.52 7.33
CA GLU A 94 3.86 16.05 7.04
C GLU A 94 3.11 16.42 8.32
N ASN A 95 3.18 15.57 9.35
CA ASN A 95 2.56 15.81 10.64
C ASN A 95 3.12 17.04 11.36
N LEU A 96 4.40 17.38 11.17
CA LEU A 96 4.99 18.61 11.70
C LEU A 96 4.38 19.86 11.03
N VAL A 97 4.29 19.85 9.69
CA VAL A 97 3.66 20.96 8.94
C VAL A 97 2.17 21.08 9.31
N SER A 98 1.47 19.96 9.42
CA SER A 98 0.08 19.90 9.86
C SER A 98 -0.13 20.49 11.27
N LYS A 99 0.76 20.17 12.22
CA LYS A 99 0.77 20.77 13.57
C LYS A 99 0.99 22.28 13.51
N SER A 100 1.87 22.77 12.65
CA SER A 100 2.12 24.21 12.47
C SER A 100 0.93 24.94 11.86
N ILE A 101 0.31 24.38 10.82
CA ILE A 101 -0.94 24.89 10.24
C ILE A 101 -2.05 24.94 11.31
N SER A 102 -2.14 23.91 12.15
CA SER A 102 -3.13 23.82 13.23
C SER A 102 -2.97 24.90 14.30
N LYS A 103 -1.74 25.39 14.55
CA LYS A 103 -1.44 26.49 15.48
C LYS A 103 -1.81 27.87 14.93
N LEU A 104 -2.07 28.01 13.63
CA LEU A 104 -2.48 29.29 13.04
C LEU A 104 -3.83 29.73 13.62
N HIS A 105 -4.02 31.03 13.89
CA HIS A 105 -5.28 31.57 14.41
C HIS A 105 -6.28 31.81 13.27
N LEU A 106 -6.64 30.73 12.56
CA LEU A 106 -7.53 30.76 11.40
C LEU A 106 -8.85 30.02 11.68
N PRO A 107 -9.96 30.39 11.01
CA PRO A 107 -11.21 29.62 11.03
C PRO A 107 -11.01 28.17 10.60
N ARG A 108 -11.81 27.25 11.16
CA ARG A 108 -11.71 25.79 10.92
C ARG A 108 -11.77 25.44 9.43
N MET A 109 -12.66 26.06 8.66
CA MET A 109 -12.76 25.83 7.22
C MET A 109 -11.46 26.15 6.49
N ILE A 110 -10.82 27.30 6.80
CA ILE A 110 -9.56 27.69 6.15
C ILE A 110 -8.44 26.70 6.51
N LYS A 111 -8.40 26.22 7.77
CA LYS A 111 -7.44 25.19 8.18
C LYS A 111 -7.64 23.88 7.42
N SER A 112 -8.89 23.45 7.23
CA SER A 112 -9.21 22.25 6.43
C SER A 112 -8.62 22.37 5.02
N ASN A 113 -8.91 23.48 4.33
CA ASN A 113 -8.39 23.70 2.98
C ASN A 113 -6.86 23.77 2.91
N LEU A 114 -6.18 24.25 3.97
CA LEU A 114 -4.72 24.25 4.04
C LEU A 114 -4.17 22.82 4.20
N LEU A 115 -4.83 21.98 4.99
CA LEU A 115 -4.46 20.58 5.20
C LEU A 115 -4.73 19.73 3.95
N GLU A 116 -5.80 20.01 3.20
CA GLU A 116 -6.12 19.31 1.94
C GLU A 116 -5.01 19.45 0.89
N ILE A 117 -4.36 20.61 0.78
CA ILE A 117 -3.27 20.81 -0.20
C ILE A 117 -1.89 20.41 0.32
N LEU A 118 -1.79 20.01 1.60
CA LEU A 118 -0.51 19.64 2.22
C LEU A 118 0.10 18.43 1.52
N LYS A 119 -0.66 17.34 1.37
CA LYS A 119 -0.19 16.11 0.71
C LYS A 119 0.24 16.33 -0.74
N PRO A 120 -0.53 17.04 -1.60
CA PRO A 120 -0.09 17.41 -2.94
C PRO A 120 1.25 18.16 -2.95
N ILE A 121 1.45 19.12 -2.04
CA ILE A 121 2.72 19.86 -1.93
C ILE A 121 3.86 18.93 -1.50
N THR A 122 3.63 18.01 -0.56
CA THR A 122 4.66 17.03 -0.19
C THR A 122 5.05 16.16 -1.38
N LYS A 123 4.05 15.64 -2.11
CA LYS A 123 4.27 14.81 -3.31
C LYS A 123 5.10 15.58 -4.36
N GLU A 124 4.82 16.87 -4.54
CA GLU A 124 5.59 17.74 -5.44
C GLU A 124 7.05 17.87 -5.01
N ILE A 125 7.32 18.11 -3.71
CA ILE A 125 8.68 18.19 -3.17
C ILE A 125 9.42 16.87 -3.36
N ARG A 126 8.76 15.74 -3.05
CA ARG A 126 9.32 14.39 -3.24
C ARG A 126 9.69 14.15 -4.70
N ASN A 127 8.77 14.42 -5.61
CA ASN A 127 8.98 14.24 -7.05
C ASN A 127 10.18 15.07 -7.53
N TRP A 128 10.27 16.33 -7.11
CA TRP A 128 11.36 17.22 -7.47
C TRP A 128 12.72 16.72 -6.96
N ILE A 129 12.79 16.26 -5.71
CA ILE A 129 14.00 15.67 -5.12
C ILE A 129 14.45 14.43 -5.91
N ASN A 130 13.52 13.53 -6.23
CA ASN A 130 13.77 12.29 -6.96
C ASN A 130 14.27 12.55 -8.39
N LEU A 131 13.58 13.43 -9.13
CA LEU A 131 13.87 13.75 -10.53
C LEU A 131 15.25 14.39 -10.71
N HIS A 132 15.70 15.15 -9.71
CA HIS A 132 16.97 15.87 -9.80
C HIS A 132 18.13 15.16 -9.09
N HIS A 133 17.91 13.94 -8.57
CA HIS A 133 18.90 13.15 -7.84
C HIS A 133 19.58 13.93 -6.70
N LEU A 134 18.80 14.80 -6.04
CA LEU A 134 19.30 15.62 -4.93
C LEU A 134 19.53 14.79 -3.66
N ASP A 135 19.06 13.53 -3.67
CA ASP A 135 19.21 12.49 -2.64
C ASP A 135 20.64 12.20 -2.18
N THR A 136 21.65 12.68 -2.90
CA THR A 136 23.03 12.46 -2.47
C THR A 136 23.38 13.31 -1.27
N GLN A 137 22.97 14.60 -1.21
CA GLN A 137 23.03 15.51 -0.04
C GLN A 137 22.19 16.79 -0.31
N PRO A 138 20.90 16.86 0.01
CA PRO A 138 20.22 18.15 0.03
C PRO A 138 20.89 19.02 1.10
N LYS A 139 21.55 20.09 0.65
CA LYS A 139 22.25 21.03 1.54
C LYS A 139 21.22 21.79 2.38
N GLU A 140 21.66 22.22 3.57
CA GLU A 140 20.85 23.04 4.47
C GLU A 140 20.28 24.24 3.70
N GLY A 141 18.96 24.39 3.70
CA GLY A 141 18.27 25.50 3.04
C GLY A 141 17.71 25.20 1.64
N PHE A 142 17.79 23.98 1.12
CA PHE A 142 17.19 23.61 -0.17
C PHE A 142 15.72 24.05 -0.37
N MET A 143 14.91 23.98 0.69
CA MET A 143 13.51 24.44 0.66
C MET A 143 13.34 25.93 0.36
N ASN A 144 14.37 26.74 0.64
CA ASN A 144 14.39 28.17 0.33
C ASN A 144 14.63 28.44 -1.15
N ASP A 145 15.25 27.50 -1.85
CA ASP A 145 15.60 27.62 -3.27
C ASP A 145 14.42 27.25 -4.18
N LEU A 146 13.44 26.50 -3.65
CA LEU A 146 12.21 26.15 -4.35
C LEU A 146 11.37 27.40 -4.65
N VAL A 147 11.14 27.67 -5.93
CA VAL A 147 10.22 28.70 -6.39
C VAL A 147 8.88 28.04 -6.66
N TRP A 148 7.82 28.55 -6.05
CA TRP A 148 6.47 27.99 -6.18
C TRP A 148 5.65 28.78 -7.19
N THR A 149 4.92 28.09 -8.06
CA THR A 149 3.91 28.69 -8.93
C THR A 149 2.70 29.13 -8.10
N SER A 150 1.86 30.00 -8.67
CA SER A 150 0.57 30.37 -8.07
C SER A 150 -0.38 29.17 -7.91
N GLY A 151 -0.16 28.12 -8.69
CA GLY A 151 -0.91 26.87 -8.62
C GLY A 151 -0.33 25.88 -7.60
N GLY A 152 0.80 26.18 -6.95
CA GLY A 152 1.41 25.32 -5.93
C GLY A 152 2.27 24.16 -6.41
N THR A 153 2.65 24.13 -7.68
CA THR A 153 3.75 23.29 -8.18
C THR A 153 5.07 24.04 -8.06
N ILE A 154 6.18 23.32 -8.18
CA ILE A 154 7.50 23.94 -8.25
C ILE A 154 7.67 24.52 -9.65
N ASP A 155 8.01 25.80 -9.75
CA ASP A 155 8.48 26.42 -10.99
C ASP A 155 9.88 25.87 -11.26
N GLU A 156 9.94 24.74 -11.95
CA GLU A 156 11.18 24.02 -12.21
C GLU A 156 12.23 24.93 -12.85
N LYS A 157 11.80 25.80 -13.76
CA LYS A 157 12.68 26.69 -14.50
C LYS A 157 13.26 27.78 -13.60
N GLU A 158 12.43 28.53 -12.87
CA GLU A 158 12.95 29.58 -11.99
C GLU A 158 13.70 28.99 -10.77
N THR A 159 13.28 27.83 -10.26
CA THR A 159 14.01 27.10 -9.21
C THR A 159 15.39 26.68 -9.70
N MET A 160 15.49 26.03 -10.85
CA MET A 160 16.77 25.59 -11.41
C MET A 160 17.68 26.77 -11.73
N LYS A 161 17.11 27.88 -12.20
CA LYS A 161 17.85 29.12 -12.44
C LYS A 161 18.50 29.63 -11.15
N GLN A 162 17.77 29.67 -10.03
CA GLN A 162 18.35 30.04 -8.72
C GLN A 162 19.50 29.10 -8.36
N LEU A 163 19.30 27.79 -8.47
CA LEU A 163 20.31 26.78 -8.14
C LEU A 163 21.59 26.88 -8.98
N ILE A 164 21.49 27.19 -10.28
CA ILE A 164 22.65 27.36 -11.16
C ILE A 164 23.48 28.61 -10.78
N PHE A 165 22.82 29.67 -10.34
CA PHE A 165 23.49 30.89 -9.89
C PHE A 165 24.21 30.74 -8.55
N GLU A 166 23.86 29.73 -7.75
CA GLU A 166 24.60 29.40 -6.55
C GLU A 166 25.93 28.70 -6.89
N ASP A 167 26.98 28.93 -6.10
CA ASP A 167 28.29 28.26 -6.25
C ASP A 167 28.29 26.82 -5.68
N ARG A 168 27.14 26.15 -5.75
CA ARG A 168 26.95 24.79 -5.21
C ARG A 168 27.18 23.68 -6.22
N LEU A 169 27.01 23.99 -7.51
CA LEU A 169 27.19 23.07 -8.63
C LEU A 169 28.52 23.32 -9.32
N ASP A 170 29.16 22.26 -9.82
CA ASP A 170 30.33 22.43 -10.66
C ASP A 170 29.98 23.01 -12.04
N ILE A 171 30.98 23.44 -12.80
CA ILE A 171 30.76 24.09 -14.09
C ILE A 171 30.10 23.19 -15.13
N TYR A 172 30.34 21.87 -15.09
CA TYR A 172 29.72 20.90 -16.00
C TYR A 172 28.25 20.68 -15.60
N GLU A 173 27.97 20.51 -14.32
CA GLU A 173 26.61 20.41 -13.79
C GLU A 173 25.79 21.67 -14.12
N LYS A 174 26.36 22.85 -13.91
CA LYS A 174 25.73 24.13 -14.30
C LYS A 174 25.42 24.16 -15.79
N TYR A 175 26.34 23.72 -16.64
CA TYR A 175 26.14 23.67 -18.08
C TYR A 175 25.07 22.66 -18.50
N ASP A 176 25.08 21.45 -17.94
CA ASP A 176 24.07 20.41 -18.21
C ASP A 176 22.67 20.88 -17.82
N ARG A 177 22.50 21.43 -16.61
CA ARG A 177 21.23 22.00 -16.18
C ARG A 177 20.83 23.20 -17.03
N ALA A 178 21.76 24.10 -17.37
CA ALA A 178 21.47 25.23 -18.25
C ALA A 178 20.97 24.79 -19.64
N CYS A 179 21.58 23.74 -20.21
CA CYS A 179 21.15 23.14 -21.47
C CYS A 179 19.73 22.58 -21.38
N ASN A 180 19.46 21.77 -20.37
CA ASN A 180 18.16 21.12 -20.17
C ASN A 180 17.03 22.12 -19.88
N PHE A 181 17.31 23.28 -19.28
CA PHE A 181 16.31 24.32 -19.03
C PHE A 181 16.37 25.50 -20.02
N CYS A 182 17.23 25.40 -21.04
CA CYS A 182 17.42 26.39 -22.10
C CYS A 182 17.78 27.81 -21.58
N PHE A 183 18.68 27.90 -20.60
CA PHE A 183 19.21 29.19 -20.12
C PHE A 183 20.30 29.73 -21.05
N LEU A 184 19.88 30.35 -22.15
CA LEU A 184 20.76 30.86 -23.22
C LEU A 184 21.92 31.72 -22.68
N ASP A 185 21.65 32.58 -21.70
CA ASP A 185 22.66 33.46 -21.11
C ASP A 185 23.79 32.68 -20.43
N HIS A 186 23.51 31.50 -19.85
CA HIS A 186 24.55 30.65 -19.26
C HIS A 186 25.23 29.79 -20.32
N ILE A 187 24.43 29.18 -21.20
CA ILE A 187 24.94 28.32 -22.28
C ILE A 187 25.98 29.04 -23.12
N THR A 188 25.70 30.30 -23.48
CA THR A 188 26.57 31.11 -24.35
C THR A 188 27.85 31.60 -23.68
N THR A 189 27.93 31.55 -22.35
CA THR A 189 29.17 31.92 -21.61
C THR A 189 30.24 30.84 -21.64
N ILE A 190 29.87 29.60 -21.96
CA ILE A 190 30.82 28.47 -22.02
C ILE A 190 31.65 28.55 -23.31
N PRO A 191 32.98 28.75 -23.22
CA PRO A 191 33.81 28.86 -24.41
C PRO A 191 33.96 27.50 -25.11
N PRO A 192 34.00 27.43 -26.46
CA PRO A 192 34.12 26.15 -27.17
C PRO A 192 35.32 25.29 -26.76
N LYS A 193 36.41 25.91 -26.29
CA LYS A 193 37.63 25.23 -25.80
C LYS A 193 37.43 24.47 -24.49
N PHE A 194 36.31 24.69 -23.80
CA PHE A 194 35.94 23.95 -22.60
C PHE A 194 35.70 22.46 -22.91
N PHE A 195 35.19 22.16 -24.11
CA PHE A 195 34.89 20.81 -24.53
C PHE A 195 36.12 20.13 -25.12
N GLN A 196 36.46 18.95 -24.60
CA GLN A 196 37.44 18.07 -25.20
C GLN A 196 36.90 17.50 -26.51
N SER A 197 37.78 17.05 -27.41
CA SER A 197 37.39 16.59 -28.75
C SER A 197 36.47 15.36 -28.75
N ASP A 198 36.50 14.57 -27.68
CA ASP A 198 35.70 13.37 -27.43
C ASP A 198 34.47 13.62 -26.53
N PHE A 199 34.21 14.87 -26.16
CA PHE A 199 33.13 15.19 -25.23
C PHE A 199 31.75 14.84 -25.81
N LEU A 200 31.52 15.10 -27.10
CA LEU A 200 30.25 14.76 -27.76
C LEU A 200 30.06 13.24 -27.85
N GLU A 201 31.13 12.47 -27.99
CA GLU A 201 31.13 11.00 -28.02
C GLU A 201 30.77 10.40 -26.65
N SER A 202 31.01 11.14 -25.56
CA SER A 202 30.61 10.71 -24.21
C SER A 202 29.16 11.03 -23.85
N ILE A 203 28.46 11.83 -24.67
CA ILE A 203 27.06 12.17 -24.45
C ILE A 203 26.15 11.30 -25.30
N ASP A 204 25.31 10.50 -24.65
CA ASP A 204 24.19 9.86 -25.34
C ASP A 204 23.08 10.88 -25.61
N ILE A 205 22.88 11.20 -26.89
CA ILE A 205 21.83 12.13 -27.36
C ILE A 205 20.42 11.68 -26.98
N ASN A 206 20.18 10.38 -26.81
CA ASN A 206 18.86 9.89 -26.40
C ASN A 206 18.59 10.18 -24.92
N ILE A 207 19.64 10.21 -24.10
CA ILE A 207 19.53 10.47 -22.65
C ILE A 207 19.59 11.97 -22.36
N LYS A 208 20.52 12.71 -23.01
CA LYS A 208 20.73 14.15 -22.80
C LYS A 208 20.63 14.95 -24.11
N PRO A 209 19.45 14.99 -24.76
CA PRO A 209 19.29 15.60 -26.08
C PRO A 209 19.64 17.08 -26.11
N MET A 210 19.26 17.84 -25.07
CA MET A 210 19.54 19.27 -25.03
C MET A 210 21.02 19.58 -24.80
N LEU A 211 21.71 18.81 -23.95
CA LEU A 211 23.14 18.95 -23.75
C LEU A 211 23.89 18.71 -25.08
N TYR A 212 23.52 17.67 -25.81
CA TYR A 212 24.10 17.38 -27.12
C TYR A 212 23.82 18.50 -28.13
N PHE A 213 22.55 18.94 -28.21
CA PHE A 213 22.10 20.03 -29.09
C PHE A 213 22.91 21.32 -28.90
N TRP A 214 23.00 21.81 -27.65
CA TRP A 214 23.71 23.04 -27.34
C TRP A 214 25.22 22.90 -27.55
N THR A 215 25.78 21.74 -27.21
CA THR A 215 27.21 21.49 -27.42
C THR A 215 27.57 21.52 -28.89
N CYS A 216 26.81 20.86 -29.77
CA CYS A 216 27.01 20.96 -31.22
C CYS A 216 26.90 22.40 -31.73
N SER A 217 25.96 23.19 -31.20
CA SER A 217 25.78 24.60 -31.56
C SER A 217 27.01 25.44 -31.20
N ILE A 218 27.55 25.28 -29.99
CA ILE A 218 28.72 26.02 -29.49
C ILE A 218 30.00 25.60 -30.24
N THR A 219 30.23 24.30 -30.42
CA THR A 219 31.44 23.78 -31.08
C THR A 219 31.37 23.88 -32.61
N LYS A 220 30.19 24.18 -33.17
CA LYS A 220 29.89 24.17 -34.62
C LYS A 220 30.10 22.80 -35.27
N ASP A 221 29.94 21.74 -34.49
CA ASP A 221 29.98 20.36 -34.97
C ASP A 221 28.74 20.06 -35.85
N LYS A 222 28.94 19.33 -36.95
CA LYS A 222 27.90 19.00 -37.93
C LYS A 222 27.23 17.65 -37.70
N LYS A 223 27.68 16.83 -36.73
CA LYS A 223 27.11 15.51 -36.43
C LYS A 223 25.59 15.54 -36.26
N LEU A 224 25.07 16.50 -35.50
CA LEU A 224 23.62 16.63 -35.30
C LEU A 224 22.86 16.95 -36.60
N VAL A 225 23.45 17.74 -37.50
CA VAL A 225 22.89 18.03 -38.83
C VAL A 225 22.82 16.75 -39.66
N GLU A 226 23.86 15.93 -39.61
CA GLU A 226 23.93 14.65 -40.33
C GLU A 226 22.89 13.66 -39.79
N ILE A 227 22.77 13.54 -38.45
CA ILE A 227 21.77 12.70 -37.79
C ILE A 227 20.34 13.17 -38.11
N ALA A 228 20.05 14.47 -38.07
CA ALA A 228 18.71 14.97 -38.40
C ALA A 228 18.34 14.68 -39.87
N LYS A 229 19.31 14.79 -40.79
CA LYS A 229 19.13 14.45 -42.21
C LYS A 229 18.83 12.98 -42.45
N THR A 230 19.46 12.06 -41.73
CA THR A 230 19.15 10.61 -41.88
C THR A 230 17.71 10.29 -41.47
N HIS A 231 17.11 11.10 -40.61
CA HIS A 231 15.71 10.99 -40.19
C HIS A 231 14.75 11.84 -41.02
N ASN A 232 15.25 12.56 -42.04
CA ASN A 232 14.47 13.47 -42.88
C ASN A 232 13.68 14.52 -42.06
N LYS A 233 14.32 15.04 -40.99
CA LYS A 233 13.76 16.06 -40.09
C LYS A 233 14.68 17.28 -40.03
N SER A 234 14.13 18.43 -39.63
CA SER A 234 14.99 19.54 -39.18
C SER A 234 15.69 19.16 -37.88
N ILE A 235 16.74 19.91 -37.51
CA ILE A 235 17.44 19.68 -36.24
C ILE A 235 16.47 19.82 -35.07
N ASN A 236 15.64 20.87 -35.07
CA ASN A 236 14.68 21.14 -34.01
C ASN A 236 13.61 20.04 -33.93
N GLU A 237 13.06 19.60 -35.06
CA GLU A 237 12.08 18.53 -35.12
C GLU A 237 12.65 17.19 -34.63
N TYR A 238 13.90 16.88 -34.99
CA TYR A 238 14.59 15.68 -34.52
C TYR A 238 14.80 15.71 -33.00
N VAL A 239 15.40 16.78 -32.48
CA VAL A 239 15.70 16.93 -31.05
C VAL A 239 14.41 17.00 -30.23
N PHE A 240 13.36 17.66 -30.74
CA PHE A 240 12.05 17.70 -30.09
C PHE A 240 11.50 16.28 -29.86
N SER A 241 11.63 15.38 -30.84
CA SER A 241 11.17 13.99 -30.69
C SER A 241 11.94 13.17 -29.65
N LEU A 242 13.15 13.61 -29.27
CA LEU A 242 13.92 13.03 -28.15
C LEU A 242 13.53 13.69 -26.82
N VAL A 243 13.35 15.02 -26.83
CA VAL A 243 13.00 15.82 -25.64
C VAL A 243 11.61 15.45 -25.08
N ILE A 244 10.63 15.13 -25.91
CA ILE A 244 9.32 14.67 -25.42
C ILE A 244 9.39 13.36 -24.63
N LYS A 245 10.47 12.57 -24.77
CA LYS A 245 10.68 11.31 -24.05
C LYS A 245 11.48 11.50 -22.76
N ASN A 246 12.57 12.28 -22.84
CA ASN A 246 13.60 12.33 -21.79
C ASN A 246 13.99 13.77 -21.38
N GLY A 247 13.28 14.79 -21.86
CA GLY A 247 13.60 16.19 -21.60
C GLY A 247 12.69 16.84 -20.55
N THR A 248 13.01 18.09 -20.22
CA THR A 248 12.21 18.93 -19.32
C THR A 248 11.07 19.62 -20.07
N ASP A 249 10.06 20.09 -19.33
CA ASP A 249 8.99 20.93 -19.89
C ASP A 249 9.55 22.21 -20.53
N ALA A 250 10.58 22.82 -19.94
CA ALA A 250 11.25 24.00 -20.48
C ALA A 250 11.90 23.74 -21.84
N ALA A 251 12.59 22.61 -22.01
CA ALA A 251 13.19 22.20 -23.27
C ALA A 251 12.14 21.93 -24.35
N MET A 252 11.06 21.23 -23.97
CA MET A 252 9.95 20.94 -24.87
C MET A 252 9.34 22.23 -25.39
N LYS A 253 8.99 23.18 -24.49
CA LYS A 253 8.41 24.48 -24.86
C LYS A 253 9.36 25.33 -25.69
N TYR A 254 10.66 25.31 -25.40
CA TYR A 254 11.67 26.00 -26.19
C TYR A 254 11.67 25.47 -27.63
N LEU A 255 11.86 24.17 -27.82
CA LEU A 255 11.92 23.56 -29.15
C LEU A 255 10.59 23.69 -29.89
N TRP A 256 9.46 23.55 -29.19
CA TRP A 256 8.13 23.75 -29.77
C TRP A 256 8.00 25.12 -30.44
N ASN A 257 8.49 26.18 -29.81
CA ASN A 257 8.45 27.52 -30.39
C ASN A 257 9.36 27.68 -31.61
N GLU A 258 10.43 26.89 -31.68
CA GLU A 258 11.38 26.87 -32.80
C GLU A 258 10.94 25.98 -33.98
N LEU A 259 9.85 25.22 -33.85
CA LEU A 259 9.26 24.44 -34.93
C LEU A 259 8.43 25.33 -35.87
N SER A 260 8.46 25.01 -37.17
CA SER A 260 7.53 25.57 -38.17
C SER A 260 6.09 25.13 -37.90
N ASP A 261 5.11 25.81 -38.48
CA ASP A 261 3.70 25.44 -38.32
C ASP A 261 3.42 24.02 -38.88
N GLU A 262 4.06 23.66 -40.00
CA GLU A 262 3.96 22.31 -40.56
C GLU A 262 4.63 21.25 -39.68
N GLU A 263 5.74 21.59 -39.01
CA GLU A 263 6.40 20.71 -38.04
C GLU A 263 5.54 20.53 -36.78
N LYS A 264 4.96 21.62 -36.25
CA LYS A 264 4.03 21.57 -35.12
C LYS A 264 2.84 20.68 -35.43
N ASP A 265 2.21 20.86 -36.59
CA ASP A 265 1.06 20.06 -37.00
C ASP A 265 1.38 18.56 -37.10
N ARG A 266 2.58 18.20 -37.56
CA ARG A 266 3.03 16.79 -37.62
C ARG A 266 3.36 16.19 -36.26
N ASN A 267 3.86 17.00 -35.31
CA ASN A 267 4.42 16.49 -34.05
C ASN A 267 3.49 16.65 -32.85
N ILE A 268 2.41 17.43 -32.94
CA ILE A 268 1.55 17.72 -31.77
C ILE A 268 0.88 16.47 -31.19
N ILE A 269 0.40 15.57 -32.05
CA ILE A 269 -0.29 14.33 -31.64
C ILE A 269 0.73 13.35 -31.05
N PRO A 270 1.83 12.98 -31.76
CA PRO A 270 2.86 12.11 -31.18
C PRO A 270 3.49 12.64 -29.89
N ALA A 271 3.56 13.96 -29.72
CA ALA A 271 4.11 14.54 -28.49
C ALA A 271 3.19 14.31 -27.30
N VAL A 272 1.89 14.56 -27.44
CA VAL A 272 0.92 14.39 -26.34
C VAL A 272 0.80 12.94 -25.89
N THR A 273 0.93 11.97 -26.80
CA THR A 273 0.85 10.53 -26.46
C THR A 273 2.10 9.99 -25.77
N VAL A 274 3.19 10.75 -25.71
CA VAL A 274 4.48 10.31 -25.14
C VAL A 274 4.78 11.05 -23.83
N LEU A 275 4.33 12.30 -23.70
CA LEU A 275 4.55 13.10 -22.52
C LEU A 275 3.80 12.51 -21.32
N LYS A 276 4.44 12.61 -20.14
CA LYS A 276 3.86 12.16 -18.86
C LYS A 276 3.59 13.30 -17.88
N ASN A 277 4.05 14.51 -18.21
CA ASN A 277 3.90 15.68 -17.37
C ASN A 277 2.61 16.43 -17.72
N ALA A 278 1.79 16.73 -16.70
CA ALA A 278 0.48 17.35 -16.88
C ALA A 278 0.54 18.77 -17.46
N ASP A 279 1.55 19.57 -17.11
CA ASP A 279 1.72 20.93 -17.63
C ASP A 279 2.09 20.91 -19.11
N SER A 280 3.00 20.02 -19.50
CA SER A 280 3.39 19.81 -20.90
C SER A 280 2.22 19.32 -21.76
N ILE A 281 1.47 18.32 -21.28
CA ILE A 281 0.28 17.81 -21.97
C ILE A 281 -0.77 18.92 -22.11
N SER A 282 -1.09 19.61 -21.01
CA SER A 282 -2.09 20.69 -21.00
C SER A 282 -1.69 21.84 -21.92
N PHE A 283 -0.41 22.19 -21.97
CA PHE A 283 0.14 23.15 -22.91
C PHE A 283 -0.13 22.71 -24.36
N LEU A 284 0.25 21.50 -24.77
CA LEU A 284 0.04 21.04 -26.15
C LEU A 284 -1.44 20.88 -26.50
N LEU A 285 -2.27 20.37 -25.59
CA LEU A 285 -3.72 20.29 -25.78
C LEU A 285 -4.35 21.67 -26.03
N SER A 286 -3.81 22.74 -25.43
CA SER A 286 -4.26 24.12 -25.69
C SER A 286 -3.93 24.62 -27.10
N GLN A 287 -2.83 24.12 -27.67
CA GLN A 287 -2.38 24.50 -29.01
C GLN A 287 -3.18 23.79 -30.10
N MET A 288 -3.68 22.58 -29.82
CA MET A 288 -4.42 21.77 -30.79
C MET A 288 -5.67 22.48 -31.35
N ASN A 289 -5.96 22.19 -32.62
CA ASN A 289 -7.25 22.48 -33.22
C ASN A 289 -8.26 21.35 -32.92
N LYS A 290 -9.53 21.55 -33.31
CA LYS A 290 -10.61 20.60 -33.00
C LYS A 290 -10.42 19.22 -33.64
N GLN A 291 -9.78 19.14 -34.80
CA GLN A 291 -9.54 17.87 -35.49
C GLN A 291 -8.45 17.08 -34.78
N GLN A 292 -7.32 17.71 -34.46
CA GLN A 292 -6.23 17.10 -33.68
C GLN A 292 -6.73 16.62 -32.32
N TRP A 293 -7.57 17.42 -31.65
CA TRP A 293 -8.15 17.04 -30.37
C TRP A 293 -9.03 15.78 -30.48
N ARG A 294 -9.85 15.67 -31.53
CA ARG A 294 -10.65 14.47 -31.79
C ARG A 294 -9.80 13.24 -32.12
N GLU A 295 -8.69 13.45 -32.82
CA GLU A 295 -7.78 12.38 -33.17
C GLU A 295 -7.11 11.83 -31.91
N VAL A 296 -6.57 12.69 -31.04
CA VAL A 296 -5.92 12.32 -29.77
C VAL A 296 -6.86 11.56 -28.84
N PHE A 297 -8.06 12.08 -28.58
CA PHE A 297 -9.02 11.39 -27.70
C PHE A 297 -9.73 10.20 -28.38
N GLY A 298 -9.49 9.98 -29.67
CA GLY A 298 -9.95 8.79 -30.39
C GLY A 298 -8.93 7.65 -30.36
N LEU A 299 -7.73 7.88 -29.81
CA LEU A 299 -6.72 6.85 -29.61
C LEU A 299 -7.07 5.97 -28.41
N GLU A 300 -6.52 4.76 -28.39
CA GLU A 300 -6.69 3.82 -27.28
C GLU A 300 -6.00 4.36 -26.02
N GLU A 301 -4.87 5.04 -26.17
CA GLU A 301 -4.04 5.64 -25.10
C GLU A 301 -4.60 6.98 -24.57
N SER A 302 -5.85 7.32 -24.91
CA SER A 302 -6.47 8.57 -24.46
C SER A 302 -6.81 8.58 -22.97
N ASP A 303 -6.89 7.41 -22.36
CA ASP A 303 -6.99 7.19 -20.92
C ASP A 303 -5.78 7.77 -20.18
N GLU A 304 -4.55 7.55 -20.65
CA GLU A 304 -3.34 8.08 -20.01
C GLU A 304 -3.39 9.60 -19.90
N ILE A 305 -3.82 10.28 -20.96
CA ILE A 305 -3.97 11.74 -21.02
C ILE A 305 -5.01 12.22 -20.00
N LEU A 306 -6.15 11.53 -19.93
CA LEU A 306 -7.25 11.87 -19.03
C LEU A 306 -6.87 11.64 -17.56
N LEU A 307 -6.13 10.57 -17.28
CA LEU A 307 -5.62 10.26 -15.95
C LEU A 307 -4.56 11.25 -15.49
N VAL A 308 -3.68 11.72 -16.39
CA VAL A 308 -2.72 12.79 -16.05
C VAL A 308 -3.45 14.06 -15.59
N LEU A 309 -4.59 14.40 -16.20
CA LEU A 309 -5.43 15.52 -15.74
C LEU A 309 -6.09 15.24 -14.39
N LEU A 310 -6.63 14.04 -14.18
CA LEU A 310 -7.25 13.63 -12.93
C LEU A 310 -6.26 13.68 -11.76
N PHE A 311 -5.08 13.09 -11.94
CA PHE A 311 -4.10 12.92 -10.88
C PHE A 311 -3.30 14.17 -10.58
N SER A 312 -3.13 15.05 -11.58
CA SER A 312 -2.54 16.34 -11.30
C SER A 312 -3.54 17.21 -10.55
N TRP A 313 -3.24 17.48 -9.29
CA TRP A 313 -4.10 18.26 -8.42
C TRP A 313 -4.40 19.67 -8.95
N GLN A 314 -3.53 20.24 -9.80
CA GLN A 314 -3.78 21.52 -10.49
C GLN A 314 -4.74 21.40 -11.66
N TRP A 315 -4.68 20.28 -12.39
CA TRP A 315 -5.46 20.06 -13.59
C TRP A 315 -6.75 19.29 -13.34
N ARG A 316 -6.94 18.78 -12.13
CA ARG A 316 -8.06 17.92 -11.74
C ARG A 316 -9.42 18.57 -12.00
N ASP A 317 -9.56 19.86 -11.73
CA ASP A 317 -10.82 20.59 -11.98
C ASP A 317 -11.20 20.63 -13.48
N TYR A 318 -10.25 20.37 -14.38
CA TYR A 318 -10.49 20.28 -15.82
C TYR A 318 -10.78 18.87 -16.31
N PHE A 319 -10.56 17.84 -15.50
CA PHE A 319 -10.81 16.45 -15.87
C PHE A 319 -12.29 16.22 -16.23
N LEU A 320 -13.21 16.50 -15.31
CA LEU A 320 -14.66 16.29 -15.53
C LEU A 320 -15.21 17.12 -16.71
N PRO A 321 -14.90 18.44 -16.85
CA PRO A 321 -15.25 19.19 -18.05
C PRO A 321 -14.67 18.59 -19.34
N THR A 322 -13.45 18.07 -19.30
CA THR A 322 -12.83 17.42 -20.47
C THR A 322 -13.59 16.13 -20.84
N MET A 323 -13.89 15.29 -19.85
CA MET A 323 -14.69 14.06 -19.99
C MET A 323 -16.03 14.32 -20.69
N GLN A 324 -16.75 15.36 -20.24
CA GLN A 324 -18.04 15.75 -20.83
C GLN A 324 -17.97 16.07 -22.34
N ASN A 325 -16.80 16.51 -22.83
CA ASN A 325 -16.61 16.85 -24.24
C ASN A 325 -16.08 15.69 -25.10
N VAL A 326 -15.50 14.66 -24.48
CA VAL A 326 -14.94 13.50 -25.18
C VAL A 326 -15.84 12.28 -25.22
N TRP A 327 -17.01 12.28 -24.55
CA TRP A 327 -17.90 11.11 -24.51
C TRP A 327 -18.26 10.49 -25.86
N ASN A 328 -18.35 11.28 -26.92
CA ASN A 328 -18.68 10.80 -28.27
C ASN A 328 -17.43 10.44 -29.11
N ILE A 329 -16.24 10.44 -28.49
CA ILE A 329 -14.94 10.25 -29.14
C ILE A 329 -14.24 9.05 -28.53
N ILE A 330 -14.17 8.97 -27.19
CA ILE A 330 -13.51 7.87 -26.49
C ILE A 330 -14.26 6.55 -26.67
N THR A 331 -13.55 5.45 -26.46
CA THR A 331 -14.14 4.10 -26.48
C THR A 331 -14.67 3.71 -25.10
N ALA A 332 -15.49 2.66 -25.06
CA ALA A 332 -15.96 2.10 -23.79
C ALA A 332 -14.79 1.54 -22.93
N ASN A 333 -13.73 1.03 -23.57
CA ASN A 333 -12.52 0.57 -22.88
C ASN A 333 -11.82 1.69 -22.12
N VAL A 334 -11.64 2.85 -22.75
CA VAL A 334 -11.06 4.05 -22.11
C VAL A 334 -11.88 4.46 -20.89
N PHE A 335 -13.21 4.47 -21.01
CA PHE A 335 -14.09 4.75 -19.87
C PHE A 335 -13.93 3.73 -18.75
N CYS A 336 -13.94 2.42 -19.06
CA CYS A 336 -13.75 1.37 -18.07
C CYS A 336 -12.42 1.52 -17.35
N TYR A 337 -11.33 1.77 -18.08
CA TYR A 337 -10.01 1.93 -17.49
C TYR A 337 -9.96 3.12 -16.53
N ILE A 338 -10.46 4.29 -16.94
CA ILE A 338 -10.52 5.48 -16.08
C ILE A 338 -11.34 5.19 -14.81
N LEU A 339 -12.50 4.55 -14.94
CA LEU A 339 -13.35 4.26 -13.79
C LEU A 339 -12.69 3.27 -12.82
N LYS A 340 -11.97 2.27 -13.35
CA LYS A 340 -11.16 1.32 -12.56
C LYS A 340 -10.05 2.01 -11.82
N THR A 341 -9.34 2.90 -12.49
CA THR A 341 -8.29 3.70 -11.85
C THR A 341 -8.87 4.56 -10.73
N VAL A 342 -10.00 5.24 -10.94
CA VAL A 342 -10.68 5.99 -9.87
C VAL A 342 -11.07 5.08 -8.70
N ALA A 343 -11.59 3.88 -8.98
CA ALA A 343 -11.95 2.91 -7.95
C ALA A 343 -10.72 2.41 -7.15
N THR A 344 -9.60 2.15 -7.81
CA THR A 344 -8.34 1.80 -7.12
C THR A 344 -7.91 2.91 -6.15
N GLU A 345 -8.06 4.17 -6.54
CA GLU A 345 -7.69 5.31 -5.69
C GLU A 345 -8.65 5.51 -4.51
N ILE A 346 -9.90 5.09 -4.65
CA ILE A 346 -10.87 5.05 -3.54
C ILE A 346 -10.46 4.03 -2.47
N ASP A 347 -9.93 2.88 -2.89
CA ASP A 347 -9.43 1.80 -2.02
C ASP A 347 -8.08 2.18 -1.36
N GLU A 348 -7.17 2.78 -2.12
CA GLU A 348 -5.78 3.01 -1.68
C GLU A 348 -5.54 4.38 -1.00
N GLU A 349 -6.27 5.44 -1.34
CA GLU A 349 -5.96 6.79 -0.85
C GLU A 349 -6.81 7.26 0.35
N SER A 350 -6.18 8.04 1.24
CA SER A 350 -6.85 8.77 2.32
C SER A 350 -7.84 9.86 1.85
N ASP A 351 -7.87 10.18 0.55
CA ASP A 351 -8.75 11.20 -0.06
C ASP A 351 -9.96 10.54 -0.77
N ASN A 352 -10.47 9.46 -0.19
CA ASN A 352 -11.59 8.66 -0.70
C ASN A 352 -12.80 9.54 -1.10
N GLU A 353 -13.19 10.51 -0.27
CA GLU A 353 -14.36 11.38 -0.54
C GLU A 353 -14.28 12.06 -1.92
N LYS A 354 -13.08 12.48 -2.32
CA LYS A 354 -12.86 13.19 -3.57
C LYS A 354 -12.97 12.29 -4.79
N TYR A 355 -12.31 11.12 -4.77
CA TYR A 355 -12.41 10.18 -5.89
C TYR A 355 -13.80 9.55 -5.97
N THR A 356 -14.44 9.35 -4.83
CA THR A 356 -15.83 8.93 -4.76
C THR A 356 -16.77 9.94 -5.44
N THR A 357 -16.57 11.24 -5.21
CA THR A 357 -17.32 12.30 -5.93
C THR A 357 -17.06 12.24 -7.45
N VAL A 358 -15.79 12.07 -7.86
CA VAL A 358 -15.42 11.93 -9.28
C VAL A 358 -16.08 10.70 -9.89
N PHE A 359 -16.10 9.57 -9.18
CA PHE A 359 -16.74 8.34 -9.61
C PHE A 359 -18.24 8.56 -9.84
N GLU A 360 -18.94 9.17 -8.89
CA GLU A 360 -20.36 9.49 -9.01
C GLU A 360 -20.64 10.35 -10.24
N GLU A 361 -19.87 11.42 -10.45
CA GLU A 361 -20.07 12.31 -11.58
C GLU A 361 -19.76 11.63 -12.93
N LEU A 362 -18.70 10.83 -13.00
CA LEU A 362 -18.37 10.04 -14.19
C LEU A 362 -19.50 9.07 -14.50
N TRP A 363 -19.95 8.29 -13.51
CA TRP A 363 -21.02 7.33 -13.72
C TRP A 363 -22.32 8.02 -14.12
N ASN A 364 -22.73 9.08 -13.43
CA ASN A 364 -23.98 9.77 -13.73
C ASN A 364 -23.98 10.43 -15.12
N SER A 365 -22.84 10.96 -15.56
CA SER A 365 -22.70 11.64 -16.85
C SER A 365 -22.38 10.71 -18.02
N ALA A 366 -21.93 9.48 -17.76
CA ALA A 366 -21.55 8.52 -18.79
C ALA A 366 -22.75 8.12 -19.69
N PRO A 367 -22.55 7.99 -21.01
CA PRO A 367 -23.54 7.40 -21.91
C PRO A 367 -23.92 5.97 -21.51
N ASN A 368 -25.20 5.61 -21.69
CA ASN A 368 -25.70 4.28 -21.29
C ASN A 368 -24.93 3.12 -21.92
N HIS A 369 -24.46 3.24 -23.17
CA HIS A 369 -23.73 2.15 -23.83
C HIS A 369 -22.37 1.87 -23.17
N PHE A 370 -21.74 2.85 -22.51
CA PHE A 370 -20.52 2.62 -21.72
C PHE A 370 -20.83 1.90 -20.42
N LYS A 371 -21.91 2.28 -19.73
CA LYS A 371 -22.39 1.58 -18.54
C LYS A 371 -22.73 0.12 -18.85
N GLN A 372 -23.46 -0.12 -19.95
CA GLN A 372 -23.82 -1.48 -20.35
C GLN A 372 -22.58 -2.29 -20.76
N TYR A 373 -21.64 -1.71 -21.52
CA TYR A 373 -20.39 -2.38 -21.86
C TYR A 373 -19.63 -2.87 -20.62
N LEU A 374 -19.56 -2.02 -19.61
CA LEU A 374 -18.92 -2.34 -18.34
C LEU A 374 -19.68 -3.44 -17.58
N LEU A 375 -21.00 -3.30 -17.45
CA LEU A 375 -21.87 -4.26 -16.74
C LEU A 375 -21.97 -5.61 -17.45
N ASP A 376 -21.84 -5.66 -18.78
CA ASP A 376 -21.81 -6.89 -19.57
C ASP A 376 -20.46 -7.60 -19.49
N SER A 377 -19.40 -6.89 -19.07
CA SER A 377 -18.06 -7.45 -18.90
C SER A 377 -17.84 -7.88 -17.45
N TYR A 378 -18.04 -9.18 -17.19
CA TYR A 378 -17.87 -9.79 -15.87
C TYR A 378 -16.54 -9.38 -15.21
N LEU A 379 -15.42 -9.46 -15.94
CA LEU A 379 -14.09 -9.15 -15.40
C LEU A 379 -13.93 -7.68 -15.01
N GLU A 380 -14.41 -6.75 -15.85
CA GLU A 380 -14.27 -5.31 -15.60
C GLU A 380 -15.15 -4.87 -14.43
N PHE A 381 -16.35 -5.43 -14.37
CA PHE A 381 -17.29 -5.11 -13.31
C PHE A 381 -16.91 -5.75 -11.98
N HIS A 382 -16.47 -7.02 -11.97
CA HIS A 382 -15.94 -7.69 -10.79
C HIS A 382 -14.76 -6.92 -10.18
N PHE A 383 -13.79 -6.48 -11.02
CA PHE A 383 -12.68 -5.66 -10.55
C PHE A 383 -13.16 -4.40 -9.82
N LEU A 384 -14.18 -3.72 -10.36
CA LEU A 384 -14.72 -2.52 -9.74
C LEU A 384 -15.39 -2.81 -8.41
N LEU A 385 -16.16 -3.90 -8.34
CA LEU A 385 -16.77 -4.33 -7.08
C LEU A 385 -15.69 -4.54 -6.03
N VAL A 386 -14.66 -5.34 -6.30
CA VAL A 386 -13.56 -5.58 -5.34
C VAL A 386 -12.91 -4.28 -4.82
N LYS A 387 -12.94 -3.19 -5.59
CA LYS A 387 -12.33 -1.90 -5.20
C LYS A 387 -13.26 -0.92 -4.50
N ILE A 388 -14.58 -1.02 -4.70
CA ILE A 388 -15.55 -0.07 -4.11
C ILE A 388 -16.54 -0.74 -3.17
N PHE A 389 -16.39 -2.05 -2.94
CA PHE A 389 -17.26 -2.82 -2.05
C PHE A 389 -16.75 -2.75 -0.61
N HIS A 390 -16.66 -1.53 -0.09
CA HIS A 390 -16.39 -1.23 1.31
C HIS A 390 -17.60 -0.56 1.96
N ILE A 391 -17.64 -0.54 3.29
CA ILE A 391 -18.77 0.04 4.03
C ILE A 391 -18.99 1.51 3.68
N GLU A 392 -17.92 2.30 3.53
CA GLU A 392 -18.03 3.74 3.23
C GLU A 392 -18.48 4.02 1.79
N THR A 393 -18.19 3.11 0.85
CA THR A 393 -18.34 3.31 -0.60
C THR A 393 -19.44 2.46 -1.22
N PHE A 394 -20.12 1.65 -0.41
CA PHE A 394 -21.19 0.76 -0.81
C PHE A 394 -22.32 1.42 -1.61
N TYR A 395 -22.60 2.70 -1.37
CA TYR A 395 -23.61 3.43 -2.14
C TYR A 395 -23.20 3.62 -3.61
N LEU A 396 -21.91 3.58 -3.96
CA LEU A 396 -21.43 3.58 -5.35
C LEU A 396 -21.82 2.30 -6.06
N VAL A 397 -21.81 1.16 -5.36
CA VAL A 397 -22.30 -0.12 -5.89
C VAL A 397 -23.79 0.01 -6.21
N LYS A 398 -24.59 0.57 -5.28
CA LYS A 398 -26.02 0.88 -5.52
C LYS A 398 -26.20 1.78 -6.75
N LEU A 399 -25.37 2.82 -6.88
CA LEU A 399 -25.39 3.74 -8.00
C LEU A 399 -25.13 3.00 -9.33
N MET A 400 -24.18 2.07 -9.37
CA MET A 400 -23.91 1.26 -10.56
C MET A 400 -25.08 0.34 -10.91
N LEU A 401 -25.60 -0.37 -9.92
CA LEU A 401 -26.69 -1.34 -10.06
C LEU A 401 -28.02 -0.69 -10.47
N SER A 402 -28.20 0.61 -10.21
CA SER A 402 -29.33 1.39 -10.73
C SER A 402 -29.43 1.34 -12.26
N SER A 403 -28.31 1.09 -12.95
CA SER A 403 -28.22 0.96 -14.41
C SER A 403 -28.15 -0.51 -14.89
N ALA A 404 -28.12 -1.47 -13.97
CA ALA A 404 -28.00 -2.90 -14.27
C ALA A 404 -29.36 -3.56 -14.46
N ASN A 405 -29.44 -4.47 -15.42
CA ASN A 405 -30.59 -5.37 -15.61
C ASN A 405 -30.54 -6.54 -14.63
N THR A 406 -31.61 -7.33 -14.58
CA THR A 406 -31.73 -8.49 -13.67
C THR A 406 -30.60 -9.50 -13.83
N THR A 407 -30.21 -9.84 -15.07
CA THR A 407 -29.09 -10.77 -15.33
C THR A 407 -27.75 -10.22 -14.83
N GLN A 408 -27.47 -8.95 -15.09
CA GLN A 408 -26.25 -8.29 -14.62
C GLN A 408 -26.21 -8.21 -13.09
N ARG A 409 -27.36 -7.98 -12.44
CA ARG A 409 -27.48 -8.01 -10.98
C ARG A 409 -27.17 -9.39 -10.40
N TYR A 410 -27.61 -10.48 -11.06
CA TYR A 410 -27.19 -11.83 -10.65
C TYR A 410 -25.70 -12.05 -10.79
N GLN A 411 -25.08 -11.53 -11.85
CA GLN A 411 -23.64 -11.68 -12.04
C GLN A 411 -22.84 -11.04 -10.91
N VAL A 412 -23.29 -9.92 -10.33
CA VAL A 412 -22.72 -9.34 -9.09
C VAL A 412 -22.68 -10.39 -7.99
N ILE A 413 -23.72 -11.20 -7.90
CA ILE A 413 -23.96 -12.10 -6.79
C ILE A 413 -23.16 -13.37 -6.93
N ASP A 414 -23.13 -13.90 -8.14
CA ASP A 414 -22.20 -14.97 -8.53
C ASP A 414 -20.73 -14.53 -8.42
N SER A 415 -20.46 -13.22 -8.38
CA SER A 415 -19.12 -12.65 -8.15
C SER A 415 -18.76 -12.54 -6.66
N PHE A 416 -19.74 -12.62 -5.74
CA PHE A 416 -19.51 -12.52 -4.29
C PHE A 416 -18.75 -13.68 -3.62
N PRO A 417 -18.74 -14.93 -4.13
CA PRO A 417 -18.05 -16.06 -3.47
C PRO A 417 -16.57 -15.82 -3.13
N GLU A 418 -15.91 -14.90 -3.85
CA GLU A 418 -14.49 -14.60 -3.67
C GLU A 418 -14.23 -13.41 -2.72
N ILE A 419 -15.26 -12.78 -2.16
CA ILE A 419 -15.14 -11.48 -1.50
C ILE A 419 -15.24 -11.61 0.02
N THR A 420 -14.09 -11.80 0.67
CA THR A 420 -13.87 -11.57 2.12
C THR A 420 -14.42 -10.23 2.59
N GLN A 421 -14.53 -9.22 1.71
CA GLN A 421 -15.09 -7.91 2.01
C GLN A 421 -16.61 -7.94 2.32
N CYS A 422 -17.34 -8.97 1.85
CA CYS A 422 -18.74 -9.17 2.25
C CYS A 422 -18.84 -9.48 3.74
N VAL A 423 -17.88 -10.26 4.27
CA VAL A 423 -17.77 -10.54 5.71
C VAL A 423 -17.51 -9.25 6.46
N ASP A 424 -16.58 -8.41 5.99
CA ASP A 424 -16.28 -7.12 6.61
C ASP A 424 -17.48 -6.16 6.62
N ILE A 425 -18.22 -6.04 5.51
CA ILE A 425 -19.44 -5.23 5.43
C ILE A 425 -20.54 -5.81 6.33
N PHE A 426 -20.72 -7.13 6.33
CA PHE A 426 -21.70 -7.80 7.16
C PHE A 426 -21.45 -7.53 8.65
N ILE A 427 -20.18 -7.60 9.04
CA ILE A 427 -19.68 -7.31 10.38
C ILE A 427 -19.83 -5.83 10.75
N ALA A 428 -19.49 -4.91 9.84
CA ALA A 428 -19.41 -3.48 10.13
C ALA A 428 -20.76 -2.75 10.04
N ASN A 429 -21.74 -3.30 9.31
CA ASN A 429 -23.01 -2.62 9.00
C ASN A 429 -24.24 -3.50 9.34
N GLU A 430 -24.21 -4.06 10.56
CA GLU A 430 -25.10 -5.09 11.10
C GLU A 430 -26.55 -5.06 10.54
N TRP A 431 -26.80 -5.81 9.45
CA TRP A 431 -28.11 -6.14 8.83
C TRP A 431 -28.63 -5.31 7.65
N ASP A 432 -28.07 -4.15 7.31
CA ASP A 432 -28.54 -3.38 6.13
C ASP A 432 -28.10 -4.03 4.80
N PHE A 433 -27.11 -4.93 4.84
CA PHE A 433 -26.71 -5.74 3.69
C PHE A 433 -27.82 -6.70 3.25
N THR A 434 -28.55 -7.29 4.19
CA THR A 434 -29.69 -8.16 3.87
C THR A 434 -30.83 -7.35 3.26
N ILE A 435 -31.05 -6.11 3.71
CA ILE A 435 -32.00 -5.18 3.11
C ILE A 435 -31.57 -4.81 1.69
N PHE A 436 -30.29 -4.55 1.44
CA PHE A 436 -29.79 -4.30 0.09
C PHE A 436 -29.98 -5.50 -0.85
N ILE A 437 -29.63 -6.71 -0.40
CA ILE A 437 -29.86 -7.92 -1.20
C ILE A 437 -31.36 -8.08 -1.50
N GLN A 438 -32.21 -7.90 -0.49
CA GLN A 438 -33.67 -8.06 -0.61
C GLN A 438 -34.36 -6.97 -1.44
N HIS A 439 -33.86 -5.74 -1.44
CA HIS A 439 -34.52 -4.61 -2.11
C HIS A 439 -33.95 -4.28 -3.48
N ASP A 440 -32.65 -4.44 -3.69
CA ASP A 440 -31.95 -3.90 -4.85
C ASP A 440 -31.44 -5.00 -5.80
N LEU A 441 -31.25 -6.24 -5.32
CA LEU A 441 -30.53 -7.28 -6.05
C LEU A 441 -31.33 -8.54 -6.38
N LEU A 442 -32.14 -9.08 -5.45
CA LEU A 442 -32.70 -10.44 -5.56
C LEU A 442 -34.20 -10.51 -5.26
N SER A 443 -34.87 -11.55 -5.79
CA SER A 443 -36.17 -11.96 -5.25
C SER A 443 -36.02 -12.67 -3.90
N VAL A 444 -37.13 -12.86 -3.19
CA VAL A 444 -37.13 -13.55 -1.89
C VAL A 444 -36.53 -14.96 -1.97
N GLU A 445 -36.74 -15.69 -3.07
CA GLU A 445 -36.19 -17.04 -3.24
C GLU A 445 -34.67 -17.00 -3.41
N GLU A 446 -34.17 -16.07 -4.21
CA GLU A 446 -32.72 -15.97 -4.47
C GLU A 446 -31.95 -15.42 -3.26
N VAL A 447 -32.59 -14.60 -2.41
CA VAL A 447 -32.00 -14.18 -1.13
C VAL A 447 -31.68 -15.40 -0.28
N GLU A 448 -32.56 -16.40 -0.26
CA GLU A 448 -32.36 -17.61 0.53
C GLU A 448 -31.25 -18.50 -0.07
N ASP A 449 -31.15 -18.59 -1.40
CA ASP A 449 -30.05 -19.28 -2.08
C ASP A 449 -28.71 -18.59 -1.82
N PHE A 450 -28.67 -17.25 -1.88
CA PHE A 450 -27.47 -16.48 -1.53
C PHE A 450 -27.07 -16.67 -0.07
N LYS A 451 -28.01 -16.65 0.87
CA LYS A 451 -27.71 -16.90 2.29
C LYS A 451 -27.08 -18.28 2.47
N GLU A 452 -27.63 -19.31 1.83
CA GLU A 452 -27.11 -20.68 1.93
C GLU A 452 -25.69 -20.78 1.39
N MET A 453 -25.42 -20.17 0.23
CA MET A 453 -24.07 -20.06 -0.34
C MET A 453 -23.11 -19.27 0.57
N PHE A 454 -23.52 -18.06 0.99
CA PHE A 454 -22.71 -17.17 1.82
C PHE A 454 -22.33 -17.81 3.15
N VAL A 455 -23.29 -18.48 3.80
CA VAL A 455 -23.06 -19.28 5.00
C VAL A 455 -22.01 -20.33 4.70
N SER A 456 -22.24 -21.21 3.71
CA SER A 456 -21.33 -22.33 3.42
C SER A 456 -19.88 -21.94 3.12
N GLU A 457 -19.63 -20.71 2.65
CA GLU A 457 -18.29 -20.24 2.31
C GLU A 457 -17.63 -19.39 3.41
N ASN A 458 -18.42 -18.69 4.25
CA ASN A 458 -17.89 -17.65 5.15
C ASN A 458 -18.27 -17.80 6.63
N GLU A 459 -19.12 -18.77 6.95
CA GLU A 459 -19.62 -19.06 8.30
C GLU A 459 -18.51 -19.18 9.36
N ILE A 460 -17.40 -19.84 9.06
CA ILE A 460 -16.28 -20.00 10.00
C ILE A 460 -15.61 -18.66 10.30
N CYS A 461 -15.33 -17.84 9.29
CA CYS A 461 -14.68 -16.53 9.45
C CYS A 461 -15.54 -15.58 10.29
N ILE A 462 -16.86 -15.56 10.04
CA ILE A 462 -17.82 -14.72 10.78
C ILE A 462 -17.90 -15.18 12.25
N CYS A 463 -17.99 -16.49 12.50
CA CYS A 463 -17.99 -17.03 13.86
C CYS A 463 -16.71 -16.66 14.60
N ASN A 464 -15.56 -16.87 13.96
CA ASN A 464 -14.25 -16.55 14.52
C ASN A 464 -14.18 -15.08 14.95
N TYR A 465 -14.66 -14.17 14.10
CA TYR A 465 -14.68 -12.73 14.38
C TYR A 465 -15.47 -12.38 15.63
N PHE A 466 -16.74 -12.82 15.71
CA PHE A 466 -17.60 -12.46 16.84
C PHE A 466 -17.17 -13.13 18.15
N ILE A 467 -16.73 -14.39 18.10
CA ILE A 467 -16.23 -15.11 19.29
C ILE A 467 -15.00 -14.39 19.87
N ARG A 468 -14.07 -13.94 19.03
CA ARG A 468 -12.86 -13.23 19.49
C ARG A 468 -13.15 -11.92 20.21
N ARG A 469 -14.24 -11.26 19.81
CA ARG A 469 -14.71 -10.00 20.39
C ARG A 469 -15.71 -10.16 21.52
N ASP A 470 -16.06 -11.41 21.88
CA ASP A 470 -17.07 -11.71 22.91
C ASP A 470 -18.47 -11.17 22.55
N GLU A 471 -18.78 -11.06 21.25
CA GLU A 471 -20.02 -10.50 20.68
C GLU A 471 -21.04 -11.61 20.36
N TRP A 472 -21.38 -12.43 21.36
CA TRP A 472 -22.24 -13.61 21.24
C TRP A 472 -23.68 -13.29 20.79
N ASP A 473 -24.19 -12.14 21.19
CA ASP A 473 -25.51 -11.65 20.79
C ASP A 473 -25.60 -11.46 19.28
N LYS A 474 -24.58 -10.87 18.65
CA LYS A 474 -24.51 -10.67 17.20
C LYS A 474 -24.40 -11.99 16.45
N LEU A 475 -23.63 -12.93 16.99
CA LEU A 475 -23.49 -14.27 16.44
C LEU A 475 -24.84 -15.03 16.47
N CYS A 476 -25.62 -14.88 17.54
CA CYS A 476 -26.98 -15.43 17.59
C CYS A 476 -27.89 -14.81 16.52
N VAL A 477 -27.84 -13.49 16.32
CA VAL A 477 -28.65 -12.84 15.26
C VAL A 477 -28.22 -13.30 13.86
N PHE A 478 -26.91 -13.56 13.64
CA PHE A 478 -26.41 -14.19 12.41
C PHE A 478 -27.04 -15.55 12.16
N PHE A 479 -27.05 -16.40 13.17
CA PHE A 479 -27.69 -17.70 13.04
C PHE A 479 -29.18 -17.62 12.78
N GLU A 480 -29.90 -16.76 13.50
CA GLU A 480 -31.34 -16.56 13.32
C GLU A 480 -31.70 -16.08 11.91
N LYS A 481 -30.84 -15.29 11.25
CA LYS A 481 -31.13 -14.69 9.95
C LYS A 481 -30.64 -15.51 8.76
N CYS A 482 -29.59 -16.29 8.94
CA CYS A 482 -28.92 -17.02 7.87
C CYS A 482 -29.28 -18.51 7.82
N PHE A 483 -29.66 -19.12 8.95
CA PHE A 483 -30.07 -20.53 8.98
C PHE A 483 -31.59 -20.68 8.96
N LYS A 484 -32.07 -21.74 8.30
CA LYS A 484 -33.52 -21.99 8.12
C LYS A 484 -34.16 -22.61 9.37
N SER A 485 -33.37 -23.19 10.28
CA SER A 485 -33.87 -23.86 11.49
C SER A 485 -32.81 -24.03 12.57
N GLU A 486 -33.26 -24.22 13.81
CA GLU A 486 -32.40 -24.52 14.96
C GLU A 486 -31.60 -25.82 14.82
N ASP A 487 -32.13 -26.82 14.09
CA ASP A 487 -31.43 -28.08 13.82
C ASP A 487 -30.19 -27.84 12.94
N GLN A 488 -30.30 -26.97 11.93
CA GLN A 488 -29.16 -26.59 11.11
C GLN A 488 -28.11 -25.82 11.91
N ILE A 489 -28.54 -24.90 12.79
CA ILE A 489 -27.64 -24.16 13.68
C ILE A 489 -26.89 -25.14 14.60
N THR A 490 -27.59 -26.11 15.18
CA THR A 490 -27.00 -27.11 16.07
C THR A 490 -25.99 -27.99 15.34
N ARG A 491 -26.33 -28.46 14.12
CA ARG A 491 -25.41 -29.23 13.28
C ARG A 491 -24.18 -28.40 12.89
N PHE A 492 -24.38 -27.14 12.52
CA PHE A 492 -23.30 -26.23 12.17
C PHE A 492 -22.33 -26.02 13.34
N LYS A 493 -22.85 -25.66 14.52
CA LYS A 493 -22.06 -25.45 15.75
C LYS A 493 -21.16 -26.66 16.09
N ARG A 494 -21.69 -27.88 15.92
CA ARG A 494 -20.89 -29.11 16.07
C ARG A 494 -19.83 -29.23 14.98
N GLY A 495 -20.21 -29.04 13.72
CA GLY A 495 -19.28 -29.04 12.58
C GLY A 495 -18.13 -28.06 12.80
N PHE A 496 -18.45 -26.82 13.16
CA PHE A 496 -17.50 -25.76 13.50
C PHE A 496 -16.50 -26.18 14.57
N ALA A 497 -16.95 -26.83 15.66
CA ALA A 497 -16.04 -27.32 16.69
C ALA A 497 -15.06 -28.40 16.16
N TYR A 498 -15.54 -29.32 15.32
CA TYR A 498 -14.69 -30.35 14.72
C TYR A 498 -13.77 -29.82 13.61
N ASP A 499 -14.21 -28.81 12.85
CA ASP A 499 -13.40 -28.14 11.84
C ASP A 499 -12.29 -27.30 12.51
N ASP A 500 -12.62 -26.57 13.57
CA ASP A 500 -11.64 -25.83 14.38
C ASP A 500 -10.68 -26.77 15.10
N LEU A 501 -11.14 -27.96 15.52
CA LEU A 501 -10.29 -29.06 16.00
C LEU A 501 -9.35 -29.57 14.90
N GLY A 502 -9.83 -29.74 13.68
CA GLY A 502 -8.99 -30.11 12.54
C GLY A 502 -7.86 -29.10 12.33
N LYS A 503 -8.20 -27.81 12.31
CA LYS A 503 -7.23 -26.71 12.25
C LYS A 503 -6.30 -26.66 13.46
N PHE A 504 -6.77 -27.08 14.63
CA PHE A 504 -5.97 -27.15 15.85
C PHE A 504 -4.86 -28.18 15.68
N VAL A 505 -5.18 -29.32 15.07
CA VAL A 505 -4.21 -30.41 14.87
C VAL A 505 -3.26 -30.15 13.69
N GLU A 506 -3.67 -29.39 12.66
CA GLU A 506 -2.80 -29.06 11.51
C GLU A 506 -1.61 -28.15 11.88
N GLU A 507 -0.42 -28.42 11.32
CA GLU A 507 0.82 -27.65 11.51
C GLU A 507 0.83 -26.30 10.76
N ARG A 508 -0.18 -25.45 10.94
CA ARG A 508 -0.17 -24.08 10.39
C ARG A 508 -0.18 -23.06 11.50
N ASP A 509 0.69 -22.07 11.40
CA ASP A 509 0.70 -20.85 12.25
C ASP A 509 -0.47 -19.93 11.82
N ASP A 510 -1.67 -20.51 11.72
CA ASP A 510 -2.86 -19.79 11.33
C ASP A 510 -3.45 -19.21 12.61
N ASN A 511 -3.35 -17.89 12.71
CA ASN A 511 -4.05 -17.04 13.68
C ASN A 511 -5.57 -17.20 13.64
N ASP A 512 -6.15 -18.27 13.09
CA ASP A 512 -7.59 -18.47 12.89
C ASP A 512 -8.18 -19.57 13.78
N ASN A 513 -7.36 -20.26 14.59
CA ASN A 513 -7.86 -21.26 15.51
C ASN A 513 -8.55 -20.63 16.74
N ILE A 514 -9.82 -20.96 16.99
CA ILE A 514 -10.60 -20.38 18.09
C ILE A 514 -10.34 -21.10 19.41
N LEU A 515 -10.20 -22.42 19.41
CA LEU A 515 -9.87 -23.19 20.61
C LEU A 515 -8.54 -22.71 21.22
N LEU A 516 -7.51 -22.54 20.40
CA LEU A 516 -6.21 -22.02 20.83
C LEU A 516 -6.33 -20.58 21.31
N PHE A 517 -7.00 -19.70 20.57
CA PHE A 517 -7.23 -18.32 21.00
C PHE A 517 -7.92 -18.24 22.37
N LEU A 518 -8.96 -19.04 22.58
CA LEU A 518 -9.70 -19.07 23.85
C LEU A 518 -8.85 -19.68 24.98
N LEU A 519 -8.03 -20.69 24.69
CA LEU A 519 -7.05 -21.24 25.64
C LEU A 519 -6.02 -20.19 26.06
N GLU A 520 -5.45 -19.47 25.11
CA GLU A 520 -4.49 -18.39 25.37
C GLU A 520 -5.12 -17.29 26.22
N LYS A 521 -6.36 -16.88 25.88
CA LYS A 521 -7.11 -15.86 26.61
C LYS A 521 -7.44 -16.29 28.04
N ALA A 522 -7.83 -17.55 28.24
CA ALA A 522 -8.11 -18.13 29.56
C ALA A 522 -6.91 -18.02 30.52
N VAL A 523 -5.70 -17.97 29.99
CA VAL A 523 -4.45 -17.94 30.77
C VAL A 523 -3.83 -16.54 30.84
N SER A 524 -3.90 -15.77 29.76
CA SER A 524 -3.25 -14.45 29.64
C SER A 524 -4.04 -13.31 30.29
N ASP A 525 -5.38 -13.34 30.22
CA ASP A 525 -6.22 -12.24 30.74
C ASP A 525 -6.34 -12.26 32.27
N TYR A 526 -5.91 -13.33 32.93
CA TYR A 526 -6.16 -13.59 34.34
C TYR A 526 -4.89 -13.87 35.14
N THR A 527 -4.94 -13.56 36.45
CA THR A 527 -3.87 -13.90 37.40
C THR A 527 -3.80 -15.39 37.70
N VAL A 528 -4.95 -16.08 37.61
CA VAL A 528 -5.13 -17.53 37.74
C VAL A 528 -5.88 -17.97 36.49
N ALA A 529 -5.51 -19.10 35.89
CA ALA A 529 -6.17 -19.55 34.66
C ALA A 529 -7.69 -19.73 34.86
N ASP A 530 -8.48 -19.18 33.94
CA ASP A 530 -9.94 -19.24 33.97
C ASP A 530 -10.48 -19.76 32.63
N PHE A 531 -10.84 -21.04 32.61
CA PHE A 531 -11.37 -21.72 31.43
C PHE A 531 -12.89 -21.60 31.28
N THR A 532 -13.57 -20.75 32.06
CA THR A 532 -15.04 -20.61 32.04
C THR A 532 -15.56 -20.27 30.63
N LYS A 533 -14.91 -19.33 29.93
CA LYS A 533 -15.31 -18.94 28.56
C LYS A 533 -15.13 -20.08 27.55
N LEU A 534 -14.09 -20.88 27.72
CA LEU A 534 -13.83 -22.04 26.87
C LEU A 534 -14.87 -23.15 27.13
N ASP A 535 -15.23 -23.38 28.39
CA ASP A 535 -16.32 -24.29 28.75
C ASP A 535 -17.68 -23.77 28.25
N GLU A 536 -17.92 -22.46 28.25
CA GLU A 536 -19.11 -21.82 27.66
C GLU A 536 -19.14 -21.99 26.15
N PHE A 537 -18.01 -21.82 25.46
CA PHE A 537 -17.89 -22.09 24.02
C PHE A 537 -18.19 -23.56 23.71
N LEU A 538 -17.62 -24.52 24.45
CA LEU A 538 -17.91 -25.93 24.25
C LEU A 538 -19.39 -26.25 24.51
N LYS A 539 -19.98 -25.70 25.59
CA LYS A 539 -21.44 -25.83 25.82
C LYS A 539 -22.25 -25.22 24.68
N TRP A 540 -21.81 -24.10 24.13
CA TRP A 540 -22.47 -23.48 22.99
C TRP A 540 -22.39 -24.37 21.74
N CYS A 541 -21.24 -25.03 21.48
CA CYS A 541 -21.06 -25.94 20.34
C CYS A 541 -21.89 -27.23 20.45
N PHE A 542 -21.92 -27.83 21.64
CA PHE A 542 -22.51 -29.15 21.88
C PHE A 542 -23.94 -29.10 22.43
N GLY A 543 -24.41 -27.94 22.87
CA GLY A 543 -25.76 -27.73 23.40
C GLY A 543 -26.03 -28.55 24.66
N ASP A 544 -27.13 -29.30 24.66
CA ASP A 544 -27.55 -30.17 25.77
C ASP A 544 -26.88 -31.56 25.77
N ASP A 545 -25.82 -31.76 24.97
CA ASP A 545 -25.11 -33.04 24.95
C ASP A 545 -24.55 -33.42 26.34
N PRO A 546 -24.48 -34.72 26.65
CA PRO A 546 -23.86 -35.19 27.88
C PRO A 546 -22.41 -34.71 28.02
N LYS A 547 -21.98 -34.44 29.25
CA LYS A 547 -20.61 -33.99 29.55
C LYS A 547 -19.55 -34.96 29.02
N GLU A 548 -19.90 -36.23 28.90
CA GLU A 548 -19.06 -37.28 28.34
C GLU A 548 -18.65 -37.00 26.89
N VAL A 549 -19.55 -36.43 26.08
CA VAL A 549 -19.27 -36.08 24.67
C VAL A 549 -18.27 -34.93 24.59
N ILE A 550 -18.45 -33.89 25.42
CA ILE A 550 -17.51 -32.76 25.50
C ILE A 550 -16.14 -33.24 25.99
N ASN A 551 -16.10 -34.17 26.94
CA ASN A 551 -14.84 -34.75 27.42
C ASN A 551 -14.15 -35.60 26.35
N GLU A 552 -14.90 -36.35 25.54
CA GLU A 552 -14.35 -37.10 24.39
C GLU A 552 -13.77 -36.15 23.35
N PHE A 553 -14.48 -35.06 23.02
CA PHE A 553 -13.96 -34.01 22.15
C PHE A 553 -12.66 -33.40 22.70
N ARG A 554 -12.60 -33.06 23.99
CA ARG A 554 -11.37 -32.55 24.62
C ARG A 554 -10.21 -33.53 24.54
N LYS A 555 -10.46 -34.83 24.68
CA LYS A 555 -9.41 -35.85 24.52
C LYS A 555 -8.90 -35.89 23.07
N SER A 556 -9.81 -35.76 22.10
CA SER A 556 -9.43 -35.78 20.68
C SER A 556 -8.51 -34.63 20.26
N MET A 557 -8.50 -33.51 21.00
CA MET A 557 -7.55 -32.40 20.81
C MET A 557 -6.08 -32.82 20.94
N PHE A 558 -5.80 -33.92 21.65
CA PHE A 558 -4.44 -34.34 22.00
C PHE A 558 -4.19 -35.85 21.75
N GLU A 559 -5.05 -36.53 20.97
CA GLU A 559 -5.00 -37.99 20.83
C GLU A 559 -3.88 -38.48 19.88
N TYR A 560 -3.55 -37.71 18.84
CA TYR A 560 -2.62 -38.12 17.79
C TYR A 560 -1.23 -37.46 17.90
N GLU A 561 -1.13 -36.16 17.61
CA GLU A 561 0.10 -35.37 17.65
C GLU A 561 -0.18 -34.06 18.40
N LEU A 562 0.86 -33.47 18.99
CA LEU A 562 0.71 -32.21 19.72
C LEU A 562 0.59 -31.04 18.75
N PRO A 563 -0.54 -30.30 18.78
CA PRO A 563 -0.76 -29.11 17.98
C PRO A 563 0.40 -28.11 18.07
N PHE A 564 0.93 -27.72 16.92
CA PHE A 564 2.01 -26.74 16.81
C PHE A 564 1.71 -25.46 17.61
N GLY A 565 0.52 -24.90 17.42
CA GLY A 565 0.10 -23.68 18.11
C GLY A 565 0.01 -23.86 19.63
N PHE A 566 -0.45 -25.03 20.10
CA PHE A 566 -0.50 -25.33 21.53
C PHE A 566 0.90 -25.48 22.13
N LEU A 567 1.83 -26.14 21.42
CA LEU A 567 3.23 -26.24 21.85
C LEU A 567 3.87 -24.87 21.99
N LYS A 568 3.71 -24.02 20.97
CA LYS A 568 4.21 -22.63 20.98
C LYS A 568 3.64 -21.84 22.15
N PHE A 569 2.34 -21.97 22.43
CA PHE A 569 1.69 -21.38 23.58
C PHE A 569 2.29 -21.85 24.92
N ILE A 570 2.47 -23.15 25.13
CA ILE A 570 3.08 -23.69 26.35
C ILE A 570 4.55 -23.22 26.49
N CYS A 571 5.32 -23.23 25.40
CA CYS A 571 6.67 -22.67 25.37
C CYS A 571 6.71 -21.20 25.80
N GLN A 572 5.73 -20.39 25.37
CA GLN A 572 5.62 -18.99 25.79
C GLN A 572 5.36 -18.84 27.29
N LEU A 573 4.51 -19.68 27.87
CA LEU A 573 4.28 -19.69 29.32
C LEU A 573 5.55 -20.09 30.10
N ILE A 574 6.32 -21.05 29.59
CA ILE A 574 7.62 -21.45 30.15
C ILE A 574 8.60 -20.28 30.11
N LEU A 575 8.67 -19.57 28.97
CA LEU A 575 9.49 -18.37 28.82
C LEU A 575 9.04 -17.24 29.74
N ASN A 576 7.80 -17.21 30.20
CA ASN A 576 7.30 -16.22 31.14
C ASN A 576 7.40 -16.65 32.62
N ASP A 577 7.96 -17.83 32.93
CA ASP A 577 8.04 -18.41 34.30
C ASP A 577 6.64 -18.65 34.93
N GLU A 578 5.61 -18.90 34.10
CA GLU A 578 4.20 -19.04 34.51
C GLU A 578 3.79 -20.52 34.81
N TRP A 579 4.54 -21.20 35.68
CA TRP A 579 4.39 -22.65 35.93
C TRP A 579 3.01 -23.09 36.45
N GLU A 580 2.38 -22.31 37.34
CA GLU A 580 1.05 -22.64 37.86
C GLU A 580 0.00 -22.63 36.74
N LYS A 581 0.07 -21.65 35.84
CA LYS A 581 -0.80 -21.55 34.67
C LYS A 581 -0.59 -22.69 33.69
N ILE A 582 0.65 -23.16 33.51
CA ILE A 582 0.95 -24.34 32.70
C ILE A 582 0.25 -25.57 33.30
N GLU A 583 0.39 -25.80 34.61
CA GLU A 583 -0.23 -26.94 35.27
C GLU A 583 -1.76 -26.85 35.21
N ASP A 584 -2.37 -25.68 35.43
CA ASP A 584 -3.81 -25.48 35.27
C ASP A 584 -4.27 -25.77 33.84
N THR A 585 -3.50 -25.34 32.84
CA THR A 585 -3.76 -25.58 31.42
C THR A 585 -3.69 -27.06 31.08
N LEU A 586 -2.66 -27.77 31.52
CA LEU A 586 -2.52 -29.20 31.27
C LEU A 586 -3.59 -30.01 32.01
N ASN A 587 -3.92 -29.64 33.25
CA ASN A 587 -5.01 -30.26 33.99
C ASN A 587 -6.36 -30.06 33.30
N TRP A 588 -6.61 -28.88 32.74
CA TRP A 588 -7.78 -28.66 31.91
C TRP A 588 -7.70 -29.52 30.63
N CYS A 589 -6.66 -29.41 29.83
CA CYS A 589 -6.53 -30.12 28.54
C CYS A 589 -6.69 -31.64 28.68
N PHE A 590 -6.04 -32.24 29.68
CA PHE A 590 -6.00 -33.68 29.90
C PHE A 590 -7.01 -34.18 30.94
N LEU A 591 -7.99 -33.36 31.36
CA LEU A 591 -9.02 -33.75 32.33
C LEU A 591 -8.45 -34.29 33.66
N ASN A 592 -7.31 -33.76 34.11
CA ASN A 592 -6.53 -34.26 35.25
C ASN A 592 -6.02 -35.70 35.10
N ASP A 593 -5.83 -36.20 33.87
CA ASP A 593 -5.21 -37.50 33.59
C ASP A 593 -3.68 -37.40 33.73
N PRO A 594 -3.07 -38.00 34.77
CA PRO A 594 -1.63 -37.88 35.01
C PRO A 594 -0.81 -38.50 33.88
N ASP A 595 -1.29 -39.58 33.26
CA ASP A 595 -0.57 -40.28 32.21
C ASP A 595 -0.53 -39.44 30.92
N GLY A 596 -1.63 -38.74 30.60
CA GLY A 596 -1.70 -37.79 29.50
C GLY A 596 -0.75 -36.60 29.67
N ILE A 597 -0.68 -36.04 30.88
CA ILE A 597 0.24 -34.93 31.20
C ILE A 597 1.71 -35.38 31.11
N ILE A 598 2.03 -36.57 31.63
CA ILE A 598 3.38 -37.13 31.53
C ILE A 598 3.75 -37.38 30.06
N LYS A 599 2.83 -37.94 29.27
CA LYS A 599 3.03 -38.13 27.84
C LYS A 599 3.30 -36.78 27.13
N PHE A 600 2.49 -35.76 27.39
CA PHE A 600 2.70 -34.41 26.84
C PHE A 600 4.10 -33.87 27.16
N LYS A 601 4.53 -33.95 28.42
CA LYS A 601 5.86 -33.48 28.84
C LYS A 601 6.97 -34.22 28.10
N ASN A 602 6.85 -35.53 27.93
CA ASN A 602 7.80 -36.33 27.16
C ASN A 602 7.81 -35.94 25.66
N ASP A 603 6.64 -35.75 25.06
CA ASP A 603 6.49 -35.41 23.64
C ASP A 603 7.08 -34.02 23.33
N LEU A 604 6.86 -33.02 24.21
CA LEU A 604 7.44 -31.67 24.11
C LEU A 604 8.98 -31.69 24.05
N ILE A 605 9.60 -32.67 24.73
CA ILE A 605 11.05 -32.81 24.81
C ILE A 605 11.59 -33.79 23.76
N SER A 606 10.73 -34.58 23.12
CA SER A 606 11.11 -35.65 22.20
C SER A 606 11.85 -35.12 20.95
N SER A 607 12.56 -36.04 20.28
CA SER A 607 13.24 -35.74 19.01
C SER A 607 12.28 -35.40 17.86
N GLU A 608 10.97 -35.58 18.05
CA GLU A 608 9.96 -35.24 17.05
C GLU A 608 9.58 -33.75 17.12
N CYS A 609 9.75 -33.10 18.28
CA CYS A 609 9.51 -31.66 18.48
C CYS A 609 10.79 -30.79 18.45
N VAL A 610 11.87 -31.28 17.83
CA VAL A 610 13.24 -30.72 17.92
C VAL A 610 13.32 -29.23 17.61
N ASN A 611 12.59 -28.73 16.62
CA ASN A 611 12.67 -27.31 16.25
C ASN A 611 12.17 -26.39 17.37
N HIS A 612 11.06 -26.73 18.03
CA HIS A 612 10.50 -25.94 19.14
C HIS A 612 11.30 -26.07 20.41
N ASN A 613 11.74 -27.29 20.72
CA ASN A 613 12.57 -27.54 21.88
C ASN A 613 13.88 -26.74 21.77
N ASN A 614 14.52 -26.75 20.60
CA ASN A 614 15.74 -26.00 20.36
C ASN A 614 15.52 -24.49 20.46
N GLU A 615 14.44 -23.97 19.89
CA GLU A 615 14.10 -22.55 20.02
C GLU A 615 13.83 -22.17 21.47
N LEU A 616 13.03 -22.96 22.19
CA LEU A 616 12.76 -22.77 23.61
C LEU A 616 14.04 -22.79 24.45
N ILE A 617 14.91 -23.80 24.27
CA ILE A 617 16.21 -23.90 24.95
C ILE A 617 17.06 -22.66 24.63
N ARG A 618 17.12 -22.26 23.36
CA ARG A 618 17.87 -21.07 22.92
C ARG A 618 17.36 -19.81 23.63
N GLU A 619 16.05 -19.59 23.66
CA GLU A 619 15.45 -18.43 24.32
C GLU A 619 15.65 -18.47 25.86
N LEU A 620 15.52 -19.64 26.48
CA LEU A 620 15.79 -19.83 27.92
C LEU A 620 17.24 -19.52 28.28
N ILE A 621 18.21 -19.94 27.46
CA ILE A 621 19.63 -19.60 27.64
C ILE A 621 19.83 -18.09 27.46
N SER A 622 19.17 -17.48 26.47
CA SER A 622 19.30 -16.05 26.13
C SER A 622 18.85 -15.11 27.25
N LYS A 623 18.06 -15.59 28.23
CA LYS A 623 17.75 -14.84 29.46
C LYS A 623 18.99 -14.51 30.31
N ASN A 624 20.11 -15.21 30.09
CA ASN A 624 21.39 -14.97 30.76
C ASN A 624 21.30 -15.00 32.30
N ASP A 625 20.50 -15.91 32.83
CA ASP A 625 20.24 -16.08 34.26
C ASP A 625 21.05 -17.22 34.89
N LYS A 626 22.19 -17.56 34.27
CA LYS A 626 23.03 -18.72 34.62
C LYS A 626 22.32 -20.06 34.48
N LEU A 627 21.50 -20.19 33.44
CA LEU A 627 20.72 -21.39 33.12
C LEU A 627 19.65 -21.74 34.16
N VAL A 628 19.31 -20.83 35.09
CA VAL A 628 18.29 -21.08 36.11
C VAL A 628 16.93 -21.37 35.47
N SER A 629 16.55 -20.61 34.45
CA SER A 629 15.30 -20.86 33.70
C SER A 629 15.32 -22.20 32.96
N LEU A 630 16.48 -22.58 32.40
CA LEU A 630 16.65 -23.87 31.73
C LEU A 630 16.57 -25.04 32.72
N ASP A 631 17.20 -24.92 33.88
CA ASP A 631 17.12 -25.93 34.95
C ASP A 631 15.70 -26.07 35.48
N LYS A 632 14.96 -24.96 35.66
CA LYS A 632 13.54 -25.03 36.05
C LYS A 632 12.72 -25.81 35.04
N PHE A 633 12.87 -25.52 33.74
CA PHE A 633 12.19 -26.24 32.66
C PHE A 633 12.48 -27.73 32.70
N VAL A 634 13.76 -28.11 32.77
CA VAL A 634 14.17 -29.51 32.77
C VAL A 634 13.67 -30.25 34.03
N ASN A 635 13.69 -29.60 35.20
CA ASN A 635 13.13 -30.19 36.43
C ASN A 635 11.60 -30.28 36.42
N TRP A 636 10.91 -29.39 35.70
CA TRP A 636 9.45 -29.46 35.54
C TRP A 636 9.03 -30.58 34.58
N ALA A 637 9.84 -30.83 33.57
CA ALA A 637 9.53 -31.71 32.46
C ALA A 637 9.87 -33.19 32.76
N PHE A 638 10.86 -33.46 33.60
CA PHE A 638 11.31 -34.81 33.96
C PHE A 638 11.00 -35.19 35.41
N ALA A 639 10.75 -36.48 35.64
CA ALA A 639 10.38 -36.97 36.96
C ALA A 639 11.59 -37.23 37.86
N ASN A 640 12.77 -37.50 37.28
CA ASN A 640 13.97 -37.87 38.02
C ASN A 640 15.28 -37.41 37.34
N GLU A 641 16.37 -37.45 38.10
CA GLU A 641 17.70 -36.99 37.67
C GLU A 641 18.32 -37.84 36.54
N GLU A 642 17.93 -39.12 36.42
CA GLU A 642 18.44 -40.01 35.36
C GLU A 642 17.91 -39.57 33.98
N GLU A 643 16.62 -39.26 33.89
CA GLU A 643 15.98 -38.71 32.69
C GLU A 643 16.57 -37.36 32.28
N ILE A 644 16.81 -36.47 33.27
CA ILE A 644 17.46 -35.18 33.04
C ILE A 644 18.87 -35.37 32.43
N ASN A 645 19.64 -36.32 32.96
CA ASN A 645 20.98 -36.59 32.46
C ASN A 645 20.95 -37.23 31.07
N MET A 646 19.97 -38.10 30.79
CA MET A 646 19.74 -38.62 29.43
C MET A 646 19.42 -37.50 28.44
N PHE A 647 18.52 -36.58 28.81
CA PHE A 647 18.18 -35.44 27.97
C PHE A 647 19.38 -34.54 27.67
N LYS A 648 20.18 -34.20 28.69
CA LYS A 648 21.43 -33.44 28.50
C LYS A 648 22.36 -34.14 27.51
N VAL A 649 22.51 -35.46 27.62
CA VAL A 649 23.31 -36.25 26.69
C VAL A 649 22.69 -36.30 25.29
N ASP A 650 21.37 -36.36 25.17
CA ASP A 650 20.69 -36.40 23.88
C ASP A 650 20.71 -35.07 23.13
N VAL A 651 20.67 -33.93 23.85
CA VAL A 651 20.96 -32.58 23.32
C VAL A 651 22.37 -32.50 22.72
N LEU A 652 23.34 -33.27 23.24
CA LEU A 652 24.68 -33.40 22.63
C LEU A 652 24.72 -34.35 21.43
N ARG A 653 23.88 -35.39 21.43
CA ARG A 653 23.95 -36.48 20.43
C ARG A 653 23.15 -36.19 19.16
N HIS A 654 22.06 -35.42 19.26
CA HIS A 654 21.17 -35.12 18.15
C HIS A 654 21.49 -33.76 17.51
N GLY A 655 22.55 -33.74 16.69
CA GLY A 655 22.72 -32.76 15.62
C GLY A 655 23.43 -31.46 15.98
N ASN A 656 23.69 -30.68 14.92
CA ASN A 656 24.41 -29.41 14.85
C ASN A 656 23.88 -28.27 15.76
N GLU A 657 22.88 -28.52 16.59
CA GLU A 657 22.10 -27.51 17.31
C GLU A 657 22.79 -27.03 18.58
N ALA A 658 23.41 -27.92 19.35
CA ALA A 658 24.30 -27.52 20.44
C ALA A 658 25.44 -26.62 19.91
N PHE A 659 25.95 -26.91 18.71
CA PHE A 659 26.93 -26.06 18.03
C PHE A 659 26.32 -24.73 17.59
N ARG A 660 25.11 -24.70 17.00
CA ARG A 660 24.41 -23.45 16.64
C ARG A 660 24.15 -22.54 17.83
N ILE A 661 23.69 -23.08 18.96
CA ILE A 661 23.53 -22.34 20.22
C ILE A 661 24.87 -21.77 20.67
N CYS A 662 25.95 -22.58 20.65
CA CYS A 662 27.28 -22.10 21.00
C CYS A 662 27.79 -20.98 20.06
N THR A 663 27.57 -21.11 18.75
CA THR A 663 27.89 -20.10 17.73
C THR A 663 27.16 -18.79 18.00
N LEU A 664 25.86 -18.83 18.31
CA LEU A 664 25.08 -17.64 18.64
C LEU A 664 25.58 -16.94 19.90
N LEU A 665 25.87 -17.70 20.96
CA LEU A 665 26.44 -17.15 22.20
C LEU A 665 27.80 -16.45 21.94
N LEU A 666 28.59 -16.95 21.00
CA LEU A 666 29.84 -16.31 20.57
C LEU A 666 29.59 -15.00 19.81
N VAL A 667 28.61 -14.95 18.90
CA VAL A 667 28.22 -13.71 18.18
C VAL A 667 27.84 -12.61 19.17
N TRP A 668 27.11 -12.96 20.24
CA TRP A 668 26.65 -12.03 21.27
C TRP A 668 27.68 -11.74 22.37
N ASN A 669 28.92 -12.24 22.24
CA ASN A 669 30.00 -12.05 23.22
C ASN A 669 29.69 -12.62 24.63
N GLY A 670 28.85 -13.66 24.71
CA GLY A 670 28.40 -14.32 25.95
C GLY A 670 29.33 -15.46 26.41
N TRP A 671 30.62 -15.20 26.59
CA TRP A 671 31.63 -16.24 26.89
C TRP A 671 31.39 -17.00 28.20
N ASP A 672 30.95 -16.30 29.24
CA ASP A 672 30.67 -16.92 30.55
C ASP A 672 29.48 -17.89 30.45
N LEU A 673 28.40 -17.45 29.81
CA LEU A 673 27.20 -18.25 29.57
C LEU A 673 27.48 -19.44 28.65
N LEU A 674 28.34 -19.28 27.63
CA LEU A 674 28.81 -20.39 26.80
C LEU A 674 29.53 -21.44 27.64
N SER A 675 30.42 -21.03 28.55
CA SER A 675 31.11 -21.97 29.43
C SER A 675 30.15 -22.68 30.38
N GLU A 676 29.17 -21.96 30.94
CA GLU A 676 28.14 -22.53 31.80
C GLU A 676 27.29 -23.55 31.03
N PHE A 677 26.84 -23.22 29.81
CA PHE A 677 26.07 -24.11 28.96
C PHE A 677 26.84 -25.38 28.61
N VAL A 678 28.08 -25.25 28.11
CA VAL A 678 28.90 -26.44 27.75
C VAL A 678 29.14 -27.33 28.97
N ASN A 679 29.40 -26.76 30.15
CA ASN A 679 29.54 -27.54 31.38
C ASN A 679 28.23 -28.23 31.77
N TRP A 680 27.10 -27.54 31.63
CA TRP A 680 25.77 -28.06 31.93
C TRP A 680 25.41 -29.25 31.04
N VAL A 681 25.61 -29.13 29.71
CA VAL A 681 25.27 -30.21 28.79
C VAL A 681 26.25 -31.39 28.92
N CYS A 682 27.55 -31.15 29.14
CA CYS A 682 28.55 -32.20 29.33
C CYS A 682 28.58 -32.81 30.74
N LEU A 683 27.54 -32.64 31.56
CA LEU A 683 27.44 -33.17 32.92
C LEU A 683 28.65 -32.84 33.81
N PHE A 684 29.28 -31.67 33.59
CA PHE A 684 30.51 -31.24 34.25
C PHE A 684 31.73 -32.17 34.08
N SER A 685 31.69 -33.10 33.12
CA SER A 685 32.80 -34.00 32.77
C SER A 685 33.86 -33.27 31.96
N GLN A 686 35.06 -33.10 32.51
CA GLN A 686 36.17 -32.42 31.84
C GLN A 686 36.60 -33.10 30.52
N MET A 687 36.45 -34.42 30.45
CA MET A 687 36.76 -35.20 29.26
C MET A 687 35.75 -34.90 28.13
N ASP A 688 34.46 -34.85 28.48
CA ASP A 688 33.40 -34.61 27.51
C ASP A 688 33.38 -33.15 27.04
N VAL A 689 33.64 -32.19 27.94
CA VAL A 689 33.83 -30.78 27.58
C VAL A 689 34.98 -30.61 26.59
N SER A 690 36.11 -31.30 26.81
CA SER A 690 37.27 -31.21 25.92
C SER A 690 36.96 -31.80 24.53
N LYS A 691 36.24 -32.92 24.51
CA LYS A 691 35.79 -33.56 23.26
C LYS A 691 34.81 -32.66 22.49
N PHE A 692 33.81 -32.11 23.18
CA PHE A 692 32.82 -31.20 22.59
C PHE A 692 33.49 -29.96 21.98
N LYS A 693 34.43 -29.32 22.70
CA LYS A 693 35.17 -28.16 22.19
C LYS A 693 35.96 -28.49 20.93
N TYR A 694 36.56 -29.68 20.85
CA TYR A 694 37.28 -30.10 19.64
C TYR A 694 36.34 -30.26 18.45
N GLU A 695 35.20 -30.92 18.64
CA GLU A 695 34.19 -31.14 17.61
C GLU A 695 33.54 -29.83 17.16
N PHE A 696 33.25 -28.92 18.10
CA PHE A 696 32.75 -27.58 17.80
C PHE A 696 33.74 -26.80 16.92
N MET A 697 35.04 -26.78 17.25
CA MET A 697 36.05 -26.02 16.49
C MET A 697 36.22 -26.45 15.03
N VAL A 698 35.73 -27.63 14.64
CA VAL A 698 35.77 -28.13 13.25
C VAL A 698 34.40 -28.10 12.56
N TYR A 699 33.41 -27.43 13.16
CA TYR A 699 32.07 -27.30 12.62
C TYR A 699 32.00 -26.18 11.56
N ASP A 700 31.54 -26.51 10.34
CA ASP A 700 31.65 -25.67 9.13
C ASP A 700 30.95 -24.29 9.25
N ASP A 701 29.84 -24.21 10.00
CA ASP A 701 29.01 -23.02 10.22
C ASP A 701 29.64 -21.96 11.17
N ILE A 702 30.84 -22.20 11.70
CA ILE A 702 31.58 -21.23 12.53
C ILE A 702 32.42 -20.28 11.66
N SER A 703 32.61 -20.58 10.38
CA SER A 703 33.39 -19.75 9.45
C SER A 703 32.97 -18.26 9.39
N PRO A 704 31.67 -17.90 9.40
CA PRO A 704 31.22 -16.50 9.40
C PRO A 704 31.62 -15.70 10.66
N LEU A 705 31.80 -16.36 11.82
CA LEU A 705 32.29 -15.71 13.04
C LEU A 705 33.73 -15.23 12.86
N PHE A 706 34.58 -16.03 12.22
CA PHE A 706 35.96 -15.64 11.96
C PHE A 706 36.03 -14.43 11.02
N GLU A 707 35.19 -14.35 10.00
CA GLU A 707 35.09 -13.17 9.13
C GLU A 707 34.60 -11.92 9.89
N PHE A 708 33.55 -12.04 10.72
CA PHE A 708 33.00 -10.94 11.51
C PHE A 708 34.02 -10.36 12.51
N PHE A 709 34.78 -11.22 13.20
CA PHE A 709 35.83 -10.76 14.12
C PHE A 709 37.08 -10.21 13.41
N THR A 710 37.30 -10.57 12.14
CA THR A 710 38.39 -10.02 11.32
C THR A 710 38.06 -8.59 10.85
N PHE A 711 36.80 -8.29 10.52
CA PHE A 711 36.35 -6.95 10.12
C PHE A 711 36.32 -5.91 11.25
N LYS A 712 36.08 -6.31 12.51
CA LYS A 712 36.07 -5.39 13.66
C LYS A 712 37.47 -4.92 14.11
N LYS A 713 38.52 -5.47 13.51
CA LYS A 713 39.93 -5.20 13.83
C LYS A 713 40.67 -4.37 12.77
N ILE A 714 39.97 -3.97 11.70
CA ILE A 714 40.43 -3.03 10.65
C ILE A 714 39.64 -1.74 10.83
#